data_AF-A0A286UIZ8-F1
#
_entry.id   AF-A0A286UIZ8-F1
#
_cell.length_a   1.000
_cell.length_b   1.000
_cell.length_c   1.000
_cell.angle_alpha   90.00
_cell.angle_beta   90.00
_cell.angle_gamma   90.00
#
_symmetry.space_group_name_H-M   'P 1'
#
loop_
_entity.id
_entity.type
_entity.pdbx_description
1 polymer ?
#
loop_
_entity_poly.entity_id
_entity_poly.type
_entity_poly.pdbx_seq_one_letter_code
_entity_poly.pdbx_strand_id
1 'polypeptide(L)'
;MKHSEIKYFTRKRYPKLQIIILSMTVKPVTVVLHGNDATGKTTLCRAVNDAGYLCFTRGDTDPKHDVDVKALDALTLQLPVDGRQQPKSVYTVDGIERRIVRIVLDADIKSLQHRIASRPKSDEWESEKALFYFRARFKELAAFFGFPIVRTDDGKSISDTVSEIISYIEKPDILGVIEGLRLQTLTLERVYELANISRPVDGVDYAKRLSEIVEKECSEASLFSSSDVHEQCSRDPTLAYNIVNSYDRIFAPTFLHTSEKKVPVSLRLVTEGESKQVYRVETAITDYFSNHLFVVLKPTIYSHSMQATAEIPHLSSIRAQGSRLFLEMFHRSGVEHTYEGINQYGIVYVRATKTTPIETVYKAMCLGTDKHSFYGMRDSSAACLETGEYRGGPYVRFDWRNPNHTYNGVNVADHPFYHLMEKSVGKEPFYVEYLTKRAKPVGDKCIPEDLVPPFQHIENAQLITLRTYLTIQWYLNEIGLEVQDGCILVDRDGLEAWSEINQDCMRIKWRIPPSGQGADGSAFDKDIWRAGGSSAKDKITAKWVQLNELLGSYLSSHSFHANEMLTTDEPYGLVAQRILSDSRFSLLPKYKGLYHRLISHDRLSNASISLKTYRVGITCSKYADKSDSFVLSHLGIRLIRPSGRCLRYKSEVVDEQKFNHYFGTHTVVFVPMKPKDMPHAMEEGMIDFTVSYNSVIDNFPPTSTLLYAIPDPDIKLALISRIGAKIDVQQWSKEKPARIIVEHPIMVKDYLNKLGISEEVYSLQHVSGSSESYLANDNKGGQLLCDAVVSSGRTLVENGLETWRIIKDKGDLTVGLYKSESI
;
A
#
# COMPACT_ATOMS: atom_id res chain seq x y z
N MET A 1 36.99 58.79 26.86
CA MET A 1 37.48 57.65 27.65
C MET A 1 38.21 56.68 26.73
N LYS A 2 39.51 56.49 27.02
CA LYS A 2 40.46 55.38 26.71
C LYS A 2 40.10 54.41 25.57
N HIS A 3 40.87 54.43 24.46
CA HIS A 3 41.93 53.45 24.08
C HIS A 3 41.35 52.14 23.51
N SER A 4 41.81 51.56 22.39
CA SER A 4 42.95 51.81 21.51
C SER A 4 42.84 50.92 20.26
N GLU A 5 43.45 51.40 19.19
CA GLU A 5 43.72 50.78 17.89
C GLU A 5 44.17 49.30 17.92
N ILE A 6 43.61 48.48 17.03
CA ILE A 6 44.20 47.19 16.64
C ILE A 6 45.10 47.44 15.43
N LYS A 7 46.42 47.41 15.69
CA LYS A 7 47.48 47.48 14.68
C LYS A 7 47.63 46.16 13.93
N TYR A 8 47.74 46.26 12.60
CA TYR A 8 48.25 45.22 11.72
C TYR A 8 49.63 44.74 12.20
N PHE A 9 49.73 43.47 12.60
CA PHE A 9 51.01 42.79 12.79
C PHE A 9 51.37 41.96 11.56
N THR A 10 52.50 42.32 10.99
CA THR A 10 53.22 41.68 9.90
C THR A 10 53.53 40.20 10.17
N ARG A 11 53.32 39.37 9.13
CA ARG A 11 53.66 37.94 9.03
C ARG A 11 55.10 37.66 9.49
N LYS A 12 55.27 37.08 10.69
CA LYS A 12 56.46 36.29 11.01
C LYS A 12 56.32 34.92 10.33
N ARG A 13 57.27 34.58 9.46
CA ARG A 13 57.46 33.22 8.93
C ARG A 13 57.81 32.30 10.10
N TYR A 14 56.88 31.44 10.48
CA TYR A 14 57.18 30.29 11.33
C TYR A 14 58.00 29.28 10.51
N PRO A 15 58.99 28.59 11.11
CA PRO A 15 59.67 27.48 10.46
C PRO A 15 58.65 26.39 10.14
N LYS A 16 58.77 25.78 8.96
CA LYS A 16 57.98 24.61 8.55
C LYS A 16 58.00 23.58 9.68
N LEU A 17 56.92 23.47 10.45
CA LEU A 17 56.63 22.25 11.19
C LEU A 17 56.45 21.17 10.12
N GLN A 18 57.44 20.28 10.01
CA GLN A 18 57.20 18.94 9.49
C GLN A 18 56.13 18.33 10.40
N ILE A 19 54.87 18.43 9.97
CA ILE A 19 53.83 17.55 10.47
C ILE A 19 54.33 16.16 10.11
N ILE A 20 54.83 15.43 11.12
CA ILE A 20 54.98 14.00 11.06
C ILE A 20 53.56 13.50 10.86
N ILE A 21 53.17 13.28 9.60
CA ILE A 21 52.01 12.48 9.26
C ILE A 21 52.38 11.10 9.80
N LEU A 22 51.96 10.81 11.03
CA LEU A 22 51.88 9.46 11.53
C LEU A 22 51.14 8.70 10.44
N SER A 23 51.87 7.80 9.78
CA SER A 23 51.34 6.85 8.81
C SER A 23 50.20 6.11 9.52
N MET A 24 48.97 6.63 9.38
CA MET A 24 47.78 5.91 9.81
C MET A 24 47.80 4.62 9.01
N THR A 25 48.00 3.51 9.70
CA THR A 25 47.89 2.17 9.11
C THR A 25 46.48 2.07 8.55
N VAL A 26 46.37 2.26 7.23
CA VAL A 26 45.11 2.15 6.52
C VAL A 26 44.57 0.75 6.81
N LYS A 27 43.42 0.67 7.47
CA LYS A 27 42.77 -0.62 7.74
C LYS A 27 42.61 -1.36 6.39
N PRO A 28 42.81 -2.68 6.32
CA PRO A 28 42.76 -3.46 5.07
C PRO A 28 41.31 -3.67 4.58
N VAL A 29 40.51 -2.60 4.58
CA VAL A 29 39.12 -2.58 4.16
C VAL A 29 38.92 -1.48 3.12
N THR A 30 38.15 -1.82 2.09
CA THR A 30 37.70 -0.92 1.04
C THR A 30 36.18 -0.89 1.04
N VAL A 31 35.60 0.30 1.07
CA VAL A 31 34.15 0.51 1.05
C VAL A 31 33.72 0.81 -0.38
N VAL A 32 32.61 0.22 -0.83
CA VAL A 32 31.98 0.59 -2.10
C VAL A 32 30.53 0.92 -1.84
N LEU A 33 30.16 2.18 -2.09
CA LEU A 33 28.79 2.66 -1.92
C LEU A 33 28.02 2.51 -3.24
N HIS A 34 26.96 1.72 -3.18
CA HIS A 34 25.99 1.49 -4.24
C HIS A 34 24.68 2.20 -3.92
N GLY A 35 23.78 2.29 -4.89
CA GLY A 35 22.44 2.80 -4.66
C GLY A 35 21.99 3.73 -5.77
N ASN A 36 20.72 4.10 -5.68
CA ASN A 36 20.07 4.94 -6.67
C ASN A 36 20.72 6.32 -6.79
N ASP A 37 20.44 7.04 -7.88
CA ASP A 37 20.85 8.43 -7.97
C ASP A 37 20.15 9.29 -6.93
N ALA A 38 20.85 10.34 -6.48
CA ALA A 38 20.47 11.20 -5.36
C ALA A 38 20.42 10.61 -3.94
N THR A 39 20.94 9.40 -3.72
CA THR A 39 21.18 8.84 -2.37
C THR A 39 22.38 9.48 -1.62
N GLY A 40 23.04 10.47 -2.21
CA GLY A 40 24.18 11.16 -1.57
C GLY A 40 25.53 10.44 -1.68
N LYS A 41 25.65 9.42 -2.56
CA LYS A 41 26.87 8.59 -2.76
C LYS A 41 28.18 9.38 -2.73
N THR A 42 28.34 10.40 -3.58
CA THR A 42 29.59 11.18 -3.68
C THR A 42 29.92 11.94 -2.40
N THR A 43 28.92 12.52 -1.75
CA THR A 43 29.10 13.26 -0.48
C THR A 43 29.51 12.31 0.64
N LEU A 44 28.81 11.18 0.76
CA LEU A 44 29.09 10.17 1.77
C LEU A 44 30.45 9.50 1.52
N CYS A 45 30.81 9.23 0.27
CA CYS A 45 32.12 8.70 -0.10
C CYS A 45 33.26 9.59 0.38
N ARG A 46 33.17 10.91 0.14
CA ARG A 46 34.15 11.87 0.67
C ARG A 46 34.21 11.84 2.19
N ALA A 47 33.07 11.86 2.86
CA ALA A 47 33.02 11.86 4.32
C ALA A 47 33.56 10.55 4.94
N VAL A 48 33.36 9.40 4.30
CA VAL A 48 33.96 8.11 4.71
C VAL A 48 35.48 8.11 4.49
N ASN A 49 35.95 8.70 3.38
CA ASN A 49 37.38 8.92 3.13
C ASN A 49 38.00 9.86 4.17
N ASP A 50 37.32 10.95 4.52
CA ASP A 50 37.75 11.91 5.56
C ASP A 50 37.81 11.25 6.95
N ALA A 51 36.99 10.21 7.18
CA ALA A 51 37.03 9.37 8.39
C ALA A 51 38.14 8.29 8.35
N GLY A 52 39.00 8.28 7.32
CA GLY A 52 40.19 7.42 7.24
C GLY A 52 39.97 6.06 6.56
N TYR A 53 38.85 5.84 5.87
CA TYR A 53 38.54 4.60 5.16
C TYR A 53 38.60 4.79 3.65
N LEU A 54 39.24 3.87 2.92
CA LEU A 54 39.24 3.92 1.46
C LEU A 54 37.83 3.60 0.93
N CYS A 55 37.18 4.57 0.30
CA CYS A 55 35.80 4.46 -0.18
C CYS A 55 35.68 4.85 -1.66
N PHE A 56 34.90 4.07 -2.41
CA PHE A 56 34.63 4.26 -3.84
C PHE A 56 33.12 4.31 -4.13
N THR A 57 32.78 4.96 -5.24
CA THR A 57 31.45 5.03 -5.86
C THR A 57 31.55 4.76 -7.37
N ARG A 58 30.40 4.63 -8.05
CA ARG A 58 30.29 4.40 -9.51
C ARG A 58 31.19 5.28 -10.40
N GLY A 59 31.45 6.52 -9.99
CA GLY A 59 32.24 7.49 -10.77
C GLY A 59 33.75 7.40 -10.56
N ASP A 60 34.19 6.66 -9.54
CA ASP A 60 35.59 6.59 -9.16
C ASP A 60 36.30 5.49 -9.96
N THR A 61 37.48 5.79 -10.48
CA THR A 61 38.40 4.81 -11.05
C THR A 61 39.76 4.99 -10.42
N ASP A 62 40.31 3.91 -9.89
CA ASP A 62 41.71 3.89 -9.45
C ASP A 62 42.37 2.64 -10.03
N PRO A 63 43.26 2.77 -11.03
CA PRO A 63 43.90 1.62 -11.67
C PRO A 63 44.77 0.81 -10.71
N LYS A 64 45.12 1.34 -9.53
CA LYS A 64 45.84 0.58 -8.50
C LYS A 64 44.94 -0.35 -7.71
N HIS A 65 43.64 -0.08 -7.66
CA HIS A 65 42.68 -0.85 -6.87
C HIS A 65 41.73 -1.59 -7.81
N ASP A 66 41.84 -2.92 -7.86
CA ASP A 66 41.00 -3.80 -8.69
C ASP A 66 39.60 -3.99 -8.07
N VAL A 67 38.86 -2.88 -7.97
CA VAL A 67 37.52 -2.81 -7.38
C VAL A 67 36.50 -2.61 -8.47
N ASP A 68 35.62 -3.59 -8.67
CA ASP A 68 34.51 -3.44 -9.60
C ASP A 68 33.39 -2.61 -8.95
N VAL A 69 33.43 -1.30 -9.20
CA VAL A 69 32.44 -0.34 -8.70
C VAL A 69 31.14 -0.33 -9.52
N LYS A 70 31.15 -0.88 -10.75
CA LYS A 70 29.98 -0.87 -11.67
C LYS A 70 29.27 -2.21 -11.78
N ALA A 71 29.81 -3.28 -11.19
CA ALA A 71 29.19 -4.61 -11.18
C ALA A 71 27.71 -4.57 -10.81
N LEU A 72 27.37 -3.85 -9.75
CA LEU A 72 26.00 -3.86 -9.22
C LEU A 72 25.04 -3.12 -10.16
N ASP A 73 25.47 -1.99 -10.72
CA ASP A 73 24.70 -1.25 -11.73
C ASP A 73 24.38 -2.15 -12.93
N ALA A 74 25.37 -2.87 -13.46
CA ALA A 74 25.17 -3.80 -14.57
C ALA A 74 24.16 -4.92 -14.24
N LEU A 75 24.12 -5.37 -12.99
CA LEU A 75 23.15 -6.37 -12.52
C LEU A 75 21.74 -5.78 -12.33
N THR A 76 21.60 -4.49 -12.04
CA THR A 76 20.27 -3.85 -11.97
C THR A 76 19.56 -3.80 -13.33
N LEU A 77 20.31 -3.86 -14.43
CA LEU A 77 19.79 -3.86 -15.81
C LEU A 77 19.35 -5.26 -16.28
N GLN A 78 19.62 -6.30 -15.49
CA GLN A 78 19.31 -7.69 -15.82
C GLN A 78 18.08 -8.16 -15.04
N LEU A 79 17.35 -9.10 -15.63
CA LEU A 79 16.31 -9.82 -14.90
C LEU A 79 16.89 -10.56 -13.70
N PRO A 80 16.13 -10.67 -12.59
CA PRO A 80 16.57 -11.40 -11.41
C PRO A 80 16.68 -12.90 -11.71
N VAL A 81 17.90 -13.42 -11.75
CA VAL A 81 18.21 -14.86 -11.90
C VAL A 81 19.20 -15.30 -10.81
N ASP A 82 19.13 -16.56 -10.36
CA ASP A 82 19.99 -17.02 -9.26
C ASP A 82 21.44 -17.28 -9.68
N GLY A 83 21.69 -17.41 -10.99
CA GLY A 83 23.03 -17.62 -11.55
C GLY A 83 23.95 -16.38 -11.59
N ARG A 84 23.54 -15.26 -10.95
CA ARG A 84 24.33 -14.03 -10.94
C ARG A 84 25.64 -14.23 -10.17
N GLN A 85 26.75 -13.80 -10.77
CA GLN A 85 28.06 -13.86 -10.14
C GLN A 85 28.16 -12.83 -9.01
N GLN A 86 28.71 -13.25 -7.87
CA GLN A 86 28.98 -12.34 -6.76
C GLN A 86 30.08 -11.35 -7.17
N PRO A 87 29.90 -10.04 -6.95
CA PRO A 87 30.98 -9.07 -7.13
C PRO A 87 32.19 -9.42 -6.27
N LYS A 88 33.41 -9.06 -6.73
CA LYS A 88 34.65 -9.28 -5.96
C LYS A 88 34.49 -8.77 -4.52
N SER A 89 34.91 -9.61 -3.57
CA SER A 89 34.88 -9.36 -2.12
C SER A 89 36.28 -9.12 -1.54
N VAL A 90 37.34 -9.43 -2.28
CA VAL A 90 38.75 -9.21 -1.90
C VAL A 90 39.57 -8.82 -3.12
N TYR A 91 40.67 -8.10 -2.90
CA TYR A 91 41.70 -7.83 -3.89
C TYR A 91 43.04 -7.52 -3.21
N THR A 92 44.15 -7.56 -3.95
CA THR A 92 45.49 -7.32 -3.40
C THR A 92 46.11 -6.10 -4.06
N VAL A 93 46.63 -5.17 -3.25
CA VAL A 93 47.38 -3.99 -3.69
C VAL A 93 48.59 -3.80 -2.77
N ASP A 94 49.77 -3.56 -3.34
CA ASP A 94 51.02 -3.37 -2.60
C ASP A 94 51.34 -4.51 -1.59
N GLY A 95 50.95 -5.74 -1.92
CA GLY A 95 51.14 -6.92 -1.07
C GLY A 95 50.17 -7.04 0.10
N ILE A 96 49.18 -6.15 0.20
CA ILE A 96 48.14 -6.16 1.24
C ILE A 96 46.83 -6.64 0.61
N GLU A 97 46.30 -7.76 1.10
CA GLU A 97 44.94 -8.19 0.79
C GLU A 97 43.93 -7.27 1.49
N ARG A 98 42.97 -6.75 0.73
CA ARG A 98 41.93 -5.85 1.21
C ARG A 98 40.56 -6.50 1.03
N ARG A 99 39.75 -6.48 2.10
CA ARG A 99 38.33 -6.85 2.03
C ARG A 99 37.51 -5.71 1.44
N ILE A 100 36.60 -6.03 0.53
CA ILE A 100 35.63 -5.10 -0.03
C ILE A 100 34.31 -5.24 0.75
N VAL A 101 33.90 -4.16 1.43
CA VAL A 101 32.59 -4.03 2.07
C VAL A 101 31.70 -3.20 1.16
N ARG A 102 30.64 -3.82 0.64
CA ARG A 102 29.66 -3.17 -0.23
C ARG A 102 28.45 -2.75 0.58
N ILE A 103 28.05 -1.49 0.47
CA ILE A 103 26.89 -0.93 1.17
C ILE A 103 25.94 -0.37 0.14
N VAL A 104 24.65 -0.72 0.25
CA VAL A 104 23.60 -0.17 -0.61
C VAL A 104 22.94 1.00 0.12
N LEU A 105 23.02 2.18 -0.46
CA LEU A 105 22.32 3.35 0.03
C LEU A 105 20.88 3.35 -0.51
N ASP A 106 19.93 3.62 0.35
CA ASP A 106 18.51 3.72 0.02
C ASP A 106 17.91 5.02 0.54
N ALA A 107 16.91 5.54 -0.16
CA ALA A 107 16.06 6.62 0.30
C ALA A 107 14.66 6.46 -0.30
N ASP A 108 13.64 7.04 0.33
CA ASP A 108 12.31 7.13 -0.27
C ASP A 108 12.31 8.00 -1.55
N ILE A 109 11.36 7.75 -2.45
CA ILE A 109 11.30 8.39 -3.76
C ILE A 109 11.15 9.91 -3.65
N LYS A 110 10.42 10.42 -2.65
CA LYS A 110 10.21 11.87 -2.46
C LYS A 110 11.53 12.53 -2.07
N SER A 111 12.29 11.93 -1.16
CA SER A 111 13.64 12.38 -0.78
C SER A 111 14.58 12.42 -2.00
N LEU A 112 14.54 11.41 -2.86
CA LEU A 112 15.35 11.37 -4.09
C LEU A 112 14.96 12.48 -5.06
N GLN A 113 13.67 12.62 -5.38
CA GLN A 113 13.16 13.67 -6.26
C GLN A 113 13.47 15.08 -5.75
N HIS A 114 13.33 15.32 -4.44
CA HIS A 114 13.66 16.60 -3.82
C HIS A 114 15.13 16.98 -4.03
N ARG A 115 16.04 16.02 -3.84
CA ARG A 115 17.48 16.23 -4.07
C ARG A 115 17.80 16.44 -5.54
N ILE A 116 17.13 15.73 -6.44
CA ILE A 116 17.31 15.90 -7.90
C ILE A 116 16.82 17.28 -8.34
N ALA A 117 15.70 17.77 -7.82
CA ALA A 117 15.17 19.10 -8.13
C ALA A 117 16.14 20.24 -7.77
N SER A 118 17.06 20.02 -6.82
CA SER A 118 18.11 20.99 -6.47
C SER A 118 19.31 20.99 -7.43
N ARG A 119 19.40 20.03 -8.36
CA ARG A 119 20.52 19.90 -9.31
C ARG A 119 20.31 20.82 -10.51
N PRO A 120 21.41 21.34 -11.10
CA PRO A 120 21.30 22.19 -12.29
C PRO A 120 20.83 21.44 -13.55
N LYS A 121 21.00 20.11 -13.58
CA LYS A 121 20.57 19.23 -14.67
C LYS A 121 20.12 17.90 -14.08
N SER A 122 19.07 17.33 -14.65
CA SER A 122 18.68 15.94 -14.42
C SER A 122 19.07 15.06 -15.62
N ASP A 123 19.24 13.77 -15.38
CA ASP A 123 19.40 12.76 -16.42
C ASP A 123 18.15 11.87 -16.58
N GLU A 124 18.18 10.97 -17.55
CA GLU A 124 17.05 10.08 -17.85
C GLU A 124 16.82 8.97 -16.80
N TRP A 125 17.83 8.66 -15.99
CA TRP A 125 17.82 7.66 -14.91
C TRP A 125 17.23 8.25 -13.61
N GLU A 126 16.98 9.56 -13.60
CA GLU A 126 16.45 10.32 -12.47
C GLU A 126 14.93 10.57 -12.56
N SER A 127 14.24 10.00 -13.55
CA SER A 127 12.77 10.01 -13.59
C SER A 127 12.19 9.23 -12.41
N GLU A 128 10.99 9.60 -11.92
CA GLU A 128 10.35 8.88 -10.81
C GLU A 128 10.22 7.37 -11.09
N LYS A 129 9.90 7.02 -12.35
CA LYS A 129 9.79 5.64 -12.83
C LYS A 129 11.13 4.90 -12.72
N ALA A 130 12.21 5.51 -13.22
CA ALA A 130 13.56 4.96 -13.11
C ALA A 130 14.00 4.82 -11.64
N LEU A 131 13.76 5.86 -10.83
CA LEU A 131 14.12 5.86 -9.42
C LEU A 131 13.40 4.73 -8.67
N PHE A 132 12.11 4.54 -8.92
CA PHE A 132 11.36 3.45 -8.33
C PHE A 132 11.94 2.08 -8.69
N TYR A 133 12.16 1.84 -9.99
CA TYR A 133 12.69 0.58 -10.50
C TYR A 133 14.07 0.28 -9.89
N PHE A 134 15.03 1.19 -10.04
CA PHE A 134 16.41 0.94 -9.59
C PHE A 134 16.53 0.84 -8.08
N ARG A 135 15.72 1.59 -7.32
CA ARG A 135 15.63 1.40 -5.87
C ARG A 135 15.25 -0.03 -5.52
N ALA A 136 14.22 -0.58 -6.16
CA ALA A 136 13.79 -1.96 -5.92
C ALA A 136 14.87 -2.98 -6.34
N ARG A 137 15.53 -2.78 -7.50
CA ARG A 137 16.64 -3.63 -7.95
C ARG A 137 17.83 -3.61 -6.99
N PHE A 138 18.20 -2.46 -6.45
CA PHE A 138 19.30 -2.37 -5.48
C PHE A 138 18.99 -3.09 -4.16
N LYS A 139 17.75 -2.97 -3.65
CA LYS A 139 17.31 -3.73 -2.46
C LYS A 139 17.35 -5.23 -2.70
N GLU A 140 16.92 -5.66 -3.88
CA GLU A 140 16.99 -7.06 -4.29
C GLU A 140 18.40 -7.60 -4.36
N LEU A 141 19.32 -6.86 -4.96
CA LEU A 141 20.73 -7.25 -4.99
C LEU A 141 21.37 -7.24 -3.59
N ALA A 142 20.94 -6.32 -2.71
CA ALA A 142 21.40 -6.28 -1.32
C ALA A 142 20.97 -7.55 -0.56
N ALA A 143 19.69 -7.92 -0.64
CA ALA A 143 19.17 -9.15 -0.03
C ALA A 143 19.80 -10.41 -0.67
N PHE A 144 20.02 -10.38 -1.99
CA PHE A 144 20.58 -11.50 -2.73
C PHE A 144 22.03 -11.81 -2.36
N PHE A 145 22.89 -10.79 -2.33
CA PHE A 145 24.31 -10.97 -2.03
C PHE A 145 24.69 -10.79 -0.55
N GLY A 146 23.77 -10.32 0.29
CA GLY A 146 24.02 -10.07 1.71
C GLY A 146 24.78 -8.77 1.95
N PHE A 147 24.36 -7.68 1.29
CA PHE A 147 24.91 -6.35 1.53
C PHE A 147 24.03 -5.57 2.51
N PRO A 148 24.61 -4.85 3.50
CA PRO A 148 23.85 -3.97 4.35
C PRO A 148 23.22 -2.83 3.54
N ILE A 149 21.98 -2.49 3.90
CA ILE A 149 21.28 -1.30 3.40
C ILE A 149 21.39 -0.18 4.45
N VAL A 150 21.81 1.01 4.01
CA VAL A 150 21.89 2.22 4.84
C VAL A 150 20.89 3.26 4.30
N ARG A 151 19.96 3.68 5.16
CA ARG A 151 18.95 4.68 4.82
C ARG A 151 19.56 6.09 4.86
N THR A 152 19.21 6.89 3.86
CA THR A 152 19.71 8.26 3.66
C THR A 152 18.58 9.27 3.54
N ASP A 153 17.39 8.98 4.08
CA ASP A 153 16.21 9.83 3.98
C ASP A 153 16.36 11.19 4.69
N ASP A 154 15.39 12.06 4.45
CA ASP A 154 15.33 13.37 5.10
C ASP A 154 15.22 13.24 6.63
N GLY A 155 16.08 13.97 7.34
CA GLY A 155 16.20 13.95 8.81
C GLY A 155 17.45 13.23 9.33
N LYS A 156 18.15 12.44 8.51
CA LYS A 156 19.44 11.85 8.90
C LYS A 156 20.60 12.72 8.46
N SER A 157 21.49 13.10 9.37
CA SER A 157 22.67 13.90 9.02
C SER A 157 23.72 13.04 8.29
N ILE A 158 24.58 13.68 7.49
CA ILE A 158 25.74 13.02 6.86
C ILE A 158 26.59 12.30 7.92
N SER A 159 26.79 12.93 9.08
CA SER A 159 27.57 12.35 10.18
C SER A 159 26.93 11.06 10.73
N ASP A 160 25.61 11.04 10.88
CA ASP A 160 24.89 9.85 11.38
C ASP A 160 24.97 8.70 10.37
N THR A 161 24.79 9.00 9.08
CA THR A 161 24.91 8.01 8.00
C THR A 161 26.33 7.44 7.90
N VAL A 162 27.36 8.30 7.99
CA VAL A 162 28.77 7.86 7.99
C VAL A 162 29.08 7.00 9.21
N SER A 163 28.57 7.38 10.39
CA SER A 163 28.75 6.61 11.62
C SER A 163 28.13 5.20 11.50
N GLU A 164 26.95 5.10 10.89
CA GLU A 164 26.32 3.81 10.61
C GLU A 164 27.13 2.96 9.62
N ILE A 165 27.60 3.55 8.51
CA ILE A 165 28.49 2.90 7.54
C ILE A 165 29.74 2.34 8.23
N ILE A 166 30.42 3.16 9.04
CA ILE A 166 31.61 2.77 9.78
C ILE A 166 31.28 1.65 10.77
N SER A 167 30.12 1.69 11.41
CA SER A 167 29.71 0.65 12.36
C SER A 167 29.64 -0.75 11.74
N TYR A 168 29.25 -0.86 10.45
CA TYR A 168 29.29 -2.14 9.73
C TYR A 168 30.71 -2.60 9.45
N ILE A 169 31.59 -1.66 9.08
CA ILE A 169 33.00 -1.94 8.80
C ILE A 169 33.72 -2.43 10.05
N GLU A 170 33.44 -1.82 11.20
CA GLU A 170 34.11 -2.13 12.47
C GLU A 170 33.49 -3.33 13.20
N LYS A 171 32.35 -3.84 12.74
CA LYS A 171 31.66 -5.00 13.34
C LYS A 171 31.56 -6.15 12.32
N PRO A 172 32.67 -6.85 12.03
CA PRO A 172 32.69 -7.94 11.05
C PRO A 172 31.71 -9.08 11.38
N ASP A 173 31.37 -9.28 12.67
CA ASP A 173 30.36 -10.23 13.11
C ASP A 173 28.97 -9.88 12.52
N ILE A 174 28.60 -8.59 12.46
CA ILE A 174 27.32 -8.15 11.86
C ILE A 174 27.32 -8.46 10.37
N LEU A 175 28.40 -8.11 9.66
CA LEU A 175 28.52 -8.41 8.23
C LEU A 175 28.47 -9.92 7.98
N GLY A 176 29.12 -10.73 8.83
CA GLY A 176 29.07 -12.19 8.73
C GLY A 176 27.66 -12.76 8.91
N VAL A 177 26.81 -12.14 9.76
CA VAL A 177 25.40 -12.53 9.87
C VAL A 177 24.62 -12.17 8.61
N ILE A 178 24.79 -10.95 8.08
CA ILE A 178 24.10 -10.51 6.86
C ILE A 178 24.51 -11.37 5.66
N GLU A 179 25.81 -11.62 5.48
CA GLU A 179 26.35 -12.50 4.45
C GLU A 179 25.88 -13.96 4.64
N GLY A 180 25.80 -14.46 5.87
CA GLY A 180 25.35 -15.82 6.18
C GLY A 180 23.86 -16.06 5.93
N LEU A 181 23.05 -15.00 5.83
CA LEU A 181 21.62 -15.04 5.53
C LEU A 181 21.27 -14.57 4.11
N ARG A 182 22.27 -14.36 3.25
CA ARG A 182 22.05 -13.90 1.87
C ARG A 182 21.28 -14.92 1.04
N LEU A 183 20.35 -14.45 0.21
CA LEU A 183 19.48 -15.34 -0.56
C LEU A 183 20.22 -16.18 -1.61
N GLN A 184 21.36 -15.73 -2.12
CA GLN A 184 22.16 -16.47 -3.10
C GLN A 184 22.56 -17.87 -2.62
N THR A 185 22.86 -18.01 -1.32
CA THR A 185 23.36 -19.27 -0.74
C THR A 185 22.41 -19.90 0.27
N LEU A 186 21.33 -19.22 0.64
CA LEU A 186 20.38 -19.71 1.63
C LEU A 186 19.47 -20.77 1.01
N THR A 187 19.53 -22.00 1.51
CA THR A 187 18.66 -23.13 1.10
C THR A 187 17.59 -23.43 2.16
N LEU A 188 16.60 -24.26 1.82
CA LEU A 188 15.56 -24.67 2.76
C LEU A 188 16.14 -25.45 3.94
N GLU A 189 17.08 -26.34 3.67
CA GLU A 189 17.79 -27.12 4.70
C GLU A 189 18.50 -26.18 5.67
N ARG A 190 19.15 -25.12 5.16
CA ARG A 190 19.81 -24.14 6.01
C ARG A 190 18.83 -23.33 6.84
N VAL A 191 17.67 -22.94 6.29
CA VAL A 191 16.62 -22.27 7.07
C VAL A 191 16.11 -23.17 8.20
N TYR A 192 15.82 -24.44 7.91
CA TYR A 192 15.36 -25.38 8.93
C TYR A 192 16.42 -25.73 9.96
N GLU A 193 17.70 -25.80 9.55
CA GLU A 193 18.81 -25.93 10.47
C GLU A 193 18.85 -24.74 11.44
N LEU A 194 18.78 -23.51 10.91
CA LEU A 194 18.78 -22.27 11.71
C LEU A 194 17.55 -22.13 12.62
N ALA A 195 16.40 -22.68 12.22
CA ALA A 195 15.21 -22.77 13.06
C ALA A 195 15.33 -23.82 14.17
N ASN A 196 16.16 -24.85 13.94
CA ASN A 196 16.62 -25.85 14.91
C ASN A 196 15.52 -26.53 15.77
N ILE A 197 14.33 -26.69 15.22
CA ILE A 197 13.17 -27.23 15.97
C ILE A 197 13.30 -28.74 16.26
N SER A 198 14.08 -29.47 15.46
CA SER A 198 14.11 -30.94 15.49
C SER A 198 15.25 -31.56 16.29
N ARG A 199 16.14 -30.75 16.87
CA ARG A 199 17.24 -31.27 17.70
C ARG A 199 16.83 -31.33 19.17
N PRO A 200 17.13 -32.43 19.88
CA PRO A 200 16.95 -32.46 21.32
C PRO A 200 17.86 -31.41 21.98
N VAL A 201 17.35 -30.78 23.03
CA VAL A 201 18.05 -29.80 23.86
C VAL A 201 18.51 -30.51 25.13
N ASP A 202 19.80 -30.39 25.45
CA ASP A 202 20.39 -31.04 26.62
C ASP A 202 19.68 -30.59 27.91
N GLY A 203 19.39 -31.55 28.79
CA GLY A 203 18.72 -31.33 30.07
C GLY A 203 17.19 -31.31 30.03
N VAL A 204 16.56 -31.47 28.86
CA VAL A 204 15.10 -31.56 28.72
C VAL A 204 14.64 -33.03 28.81
N ASP A 205 13.77 -33.34 29.77
CA ASP A 205 13.04 -34.61 29.82
C ASP A 205 11.84 -34.55 28.87
N TYR A 206 12.07 -34.87 27.60
CA TYR A 206 11.07 -34.78 26.54
C TYR A 206 9.85 -35.68 26.78
N ALA A 207 10.03 -36.86 27.38
CA ALA A 207 8.92 -37.78 27.61
C ALA A 207 7.96 -37.20 28.65
N LYS A 208 8.50 -36.76 29.79
CA LYS A 208 7.71 -36.11 30.84
C LYS A 208 7.07 -34.83 30.31
N ARG A 209 7.84 -33.98 29.64
CA ARG A 209 7.34 -32.68 29.16
C ARG A 209 6.27 -32.82 28.07
N LEU A 210 6.42 -33.78 27.16
CA LEU A 210 5.40 -34.10 26.17
C LEU A 210 4.09 -34.52 26.83
N SER A 211 4.13 -35.39 27.84
CA SER A 211 2.93 -35.81 28.57
C SER A 211 2.20 -34.62 29.22
N GLU A 212 2.93 -33.70 29.85
CA GLU A 212 2.36 -32.47 30.43
C GLU A 212 1.70 -31.57 29.38
N ILE A 213 2.34 -31.41 28.21
CA ILE A 213 1.82 -30.60 27.11
C ILE A 213 0.58 -31.25 26.50
N VAL A 214 0.60 -32.57 26.29
CA VAL A 214 -0.53 -33.34 25.75
C VAL A 214 -1.74 -33.29 26.69
N GLU A 215 -1.54 -33.47 27.99
CA GLU A 215 -2.63 -33.35 28.99
C GLU A 215 -3.29 -31.97 28.95
N LYS A 216 -2.50 -30.92 28.72
CA LYS A 216 -3.00 -29.55 28.64
C LYS A 216 -3.73 -29.22 27.33
N GLU A 217 -3.18 -29.64 26.19
CA GLU A 217 -3.66 -29.20 24.87
C GLU A 217 -4.67 -30.18 24.24
N CYS A 218 -4.66 -31.47 24.59
CA CYS A 218 -5.57 -32.48 24.04
C CYS A 218 -6.87 -32.63 24.87
N SER A 219 -7.58 -31.53 25.10
CA SER A 219 -8.92 -31.56 25.71
C SER A 219 -9.99 -32.14 24.76
N GLU A 220 -11.22 -32.38 25.24
CA GLU A 220 -12.36 -32.78 24.38
C GLU A 220 -12.69 -31.75 23.29
N ALA A 221 -12.28 -30.50 23.48
CA ALA A 221 -12.44 -29.44 22.49
C ALA A 221 -11.28 -29.37 21.47
N SER A 222 -10.27 -30.23 21.59
CA SER A 222 -9.11 -30.28 20.71
C SER A 222 -9.34 -31.14 19.47
N LEU A 223 -8.72 -30.75 18.35
CA LEU A 223 -8.70 -31.55 17.12
C LEU A 223 -8.01 -32.91 17.33
N PHE A 224 -7.02 -32.95 18.22
CA PHE A 224 -6.20 -34.13 18.49
C PHE A 224 -6.50 -34.69 19.87
N SER A 225 -6.69 -36.00 19.95
CA SER A 225 -6.70 -36.73 21.22
C SER A 225 -5.27 -37.00 21.70
N SER A 226 -5.10 -37.27 23.00
CA SER A 226 -3.81 -37.72 23.54
C SER A 226 -3.30 -38.98 22.84
N SER A 227 -4.20 -39.88 22.45
CA SER A 227 -3.85 -41.09 21.70
C SER A 227 -3.27 -40.76 20.33
N ASP A 228 -3.87 -39.82 19.58
CA ASP A 228 -3.38 -39.44 18.25
C ASP A 228 -1.92 -38.96 18.33
N VAL A 229 -1.60 -38.11 19.32
CA VAL A 229 -0.26 -37.53 19.48
C VAL A 229 0.76 -38.58 19.92
N HIS A 230 0.44 -39.41 20.91
CA HIS A 230 1.36 -40.44 21.40
C HIS A 230 1.62 -41.54 20.36
N GLU A 231 0.59 -41.97 19.63
CA GLU A 231 0.73 -42.93 18.54
C GLU A 231 1.63 -42.37 17.43
N GLN A 232 1.43 -41.10 17.06
CA GLN A 232 2.26 -40.48 16.03
C GLN A 232 3.71 -40.25 16.50
N CYS A 233 3.94 -39.83 17.75
CA CYS A 233 5.29 -39.72 18.30
C CYS A 233 6.01 -41.07 18.38
N SER A 234 5.27 -42.18 18.53
CA SER A 234 5.85 -43.52 18.48
C SER A 234 6.30 -43.91 17.07
N ARG A 235 5.60 -43.40 16.03
CA ARG A 235 5.96 -43.59 14.61
C ARG A 235 7.09 -42.67 14.15
N ASP A 236 7.08 -41.44 14.64
CA ASP A 236 8.07 -40.40 14.36
C ASP A 236 8.60 -39.83 15.68
N PRO A 237 9.69 -40.40 16.23
CA PRO A 237 10.28 -39.94 17.48
C PRO A 237 10.73 -38.47 17.45
N THR A 238 10.99 -37.90 16.27
CA THR A 238 11.41 -36.50 16.14
C THR A 238 10.25 -35.53 16.40
N LEU A 239 9.00 -35.98 16.26
CA LEU A 239 7.81 -35.20 16.55
C LEU A 239 7.75 -34.76 18.01
N ALA A 240 8.13 -35.63 18.95
CA ALA A 240 8.17 -35.31 20.38
C ALA A 240 9.10 -34.11 20.65
N TYR A 241 10.28 -34.11 20.01
CA TYR A 241 11.23 -32.99 20.11
C TYR A 241 10.64 -31.71 19.51
N ASN A 242 10.06 -31.81 18.32
CA ASN A 242 9.46 -30.66 17.63
C ASN A 242 8.33 -30.03 18.45
N ILE A 243 7.44 -30.84 19.06
CA ILE A 243 6.32 -30.37 19.88
C ILE A 243 6.87 -29.63 21.10
N VAL A 244 7.73 -30.27 21.89
CA VAL A 244 8.25 -29.68 23.13
C VAL A 244 9.06 -28.41 22.83
N ASN A 245 9.96 -28.45 21.84
CA ASN A 245 10.79 -27.30 21.47
C ASN A 245 9.96 -26.11 20.99
N SER A 246 8.97 -26.35 20.13
CA SER A 246 8.07 -25.31 19.62
C SER A 246 7.21 -24.72 20.74
N TYR A 247 6.65 -25.57 21.61
CA TYR A 247 5.75 -25.17 22.68
C TYR A 247 6.45 -24.35 23.76
N ASP A 248 7.59 -24.81 24.24
CA ASP A 248 8.36 -24.14 25.30
C ASP A 248 9.29 -23.04 24.76
N ARG A 249 9.37 -22.89 23.43
CA ARG A 249 10.30 -21.98 22.74
C ARG A 249 11.76 -22.21 23.14
N ILE A 250 12.12 -23.47 23.36
CA ILE A 250 13.47 -23.90 23.66
C ILE A 250 14.10 -24.43 22.37
N PHE A 251 15.14 -23.75 21.92
CA PHE A 251 15.85 -24.11 20.70
C PHE A 251 17.33 -24.30 21.05
N ALA A 252 17.93 -25.36 20.53
CA ALA A 252 19.37 -25.51 20.65
C ALA A 252 20.06 -24.33 19.93
N PRO A 253 21.17 -23.80 20.45
CA PRO A 253 21.82 -22.66 19.84
C PRO A 253 22.35 -23.03 18.46
N THR A 254 21.94 -22.26 17.46
CA THR A 254 22.48 -22.33 16.11
C THR A 254 23.52 -21.24 15.90
N PHE A 255 24.59 -21.60 15.18
CA PHE A 255 25.72 -20.70 14.95
C PHE A 255 25.92 -20.51 13.45
N LEU A 256 26.05 -19.24 13.05
CA LEU A 256 26.68 -18.90 11.78
C LEU A 256 28.20 -18.93 11.99
N HIS A 257 28.90 -19.62 11.09
CA HIS A 257 30.34 -19.53 11.00
C HIS A 257 30.70 -18.24 10.25
N THR A 258 31.21 -17.26 10.98
CA THR A 258 31.93 -16.14 10.37
C THR A 258 33.40 -16.54 10.20
N SER A 259 34.18 -15.74 9.45
CA SER A 259 35.62 -15.99 9.25
C SER A 259 36.41 -16.07 10.55
N GLU A 260 35.91 -15.48 11.65
CA GLU A 260 36.66 -15.33 12.89
C GLU A 260 35.97 -15.97 14.10
N LYS A 261 34.63 -16.07 14.13
CA LYS A 261 33.86 -16.53 15.30
C LYS A 261 32.57 -17.26 14.93
N LYS A 262 32.12 -18.12 15.84
CA LYS A 262 30.75 -18.66 15.83
C LYS A 262 29.80 -17.62 16.42
N VAL A 263 28.90 -17.13 15.60
CA VAL A 263 27.94 -16.10 15.97
C VAL A 263 26.56 -16.73 16.18
N PRO A 264 25.93 -16.58 17.36
CA PRO A 264 24.60 -17.15 17.61
C PRO A 264 23.55 -16.42 16.77
N VAL A 265 22.86 -17.18 15.92
CA VAL A 265 21.74 -16.72 15.10
C VAL A 265 20.75 -17.85 14.97
N SER A 266 19.47 -17.54 15.22
CA SER A 266 18.36 -18.46 14.99
C SER A 266 17.31 -17.82 14.09
N LEU A 267 16.52 -18.67 13.43
CA LEU A 267 15.33 -18.27 12.69
C LEU A 267 14.10 -18.74 13.45
N ARG A 268 13.45 -17.85 14.20
CA ARG A 268 12.23 -18.19 14.93
C ARG A 268 11.04 -18.20 13.98
N LEU A 269 10.29 -19.31 13.95
CA LEU A 269 9.01 -19.38 13.27
C LEU A 269 8.02 -18.40 13.94
N VAL A 270 7.48 -17.47 13.18
CA VAL A 270 6.49 -16.47 13.61
C VAL A 270 5.08 -17.00 13.40
N THR A 271 4.83 -17.56 12.22
CA THR A 271 3.55 -18.16 11.84
C THR A 271 3.78 -19.12 10.69
N GLU A 272 2.91 -20.12 10.59
CA GLU A 272 2.84 -21.04 9.47
C GLU A 272 1.42 -21.06 8.93
N GLY A 273 1.30 -21.18 7.62
CA GLY A 273 0.03 -21.40 6.95
C GLY A 273 0.12 -22.58 5.98
N GLU A 274 -0.94 -22.75 5.19
CA GLU A 274 -1.05 -23.89 4.27
C GLU A 274 0.08 -23.94 3.24
N SER A 275 0.51 -22.77 2.73
CA SER A 275 1.46 -22.66 1.63
C SER A 275 2.76 -21.95 1.95
N LYS A 276 2.93 -21.44 3.19
CA LYS A 276 4.05 -20.56 3.58
C LYS A 276 4.41 -20.71 5.06
N GLN A 277 5.69 -20.52 5.39
CA GLN A 277 6.20 -20.33 6.75
C GLN A 277 6.89 -18.99 6.85
N VAL A 278 6.72 -18.27 7.97
CA VAL A 278 7.32 -16.95 8.18
C VAL A 278 8.27 -17.01 9.36
N TYR A 279 9.51 -16.59 9.15
CA TYR A 279 10.59 -16.63 10.12
C TYR A 279 11.11 -15.22 10.43
N ARG A 280 11.49 -15.00 11.68
CA ARG A 280 12.20 -13.80 12.15
C ARG A 280 13.61 -14.18 12.55
N VAL A 281 14.58 -13.35 12.18
CA VAL A 281 15.96 -13.49 12.63
C VAL A 281 16.06 -13.07 14.09
N GLU A 282 16.64 -13.92 14.93
CA GLU A 282 16.96 -13.59 16.32
C GLU A 282 18.47 -13.61 16.51
N THR A 283 19.04 -12.46 16.86
CA THR A 283 20.45 -12.30 17.17
C THR A 283 20.62 -11.13 18.14
N ALA A 284 21.55 -11.26 19.09
CA ALA A 284 21.85 -10.20 20.06
C ALA A 284 22.87 -9.17 19.54
N ILE A 285 23.38 -9.35 18.32
CA ILE A 285 24.52 -8.57 17.80
C ILE A 285 24.05 -7.35 17.00
N THR A 286 22.86 -7.39 16.41
CA THR A 286 22.35 -6.33 15.55
C THR A 286 20.83 -6.29 15.49
N ASP A 287 20.28 -5.07 15.40
CA ASP A 287 18.87 -4.81 15.15
C ASP A 287 18.54 -4.67 13.65
N TYR A 288 19.50 -4.92 12.76
CA TYR A 288 19.34 -4.79 11.30
C TYR A 288 18.10 -5.52 10.77
N PHE A 289 17.81 -6.71 11.31
CA PHE A 289 16.68 -7.54 10.89
C PHE A 289 15.38 -7.29 11.67
N SER A 290 15.33 -6.28 12.55
CA SER A 290 14.15 -6.01 13.40
C SER A 290 12.85 -5.83 12.60
N ASN A 291 12.98 -5.29 11.38
CA ASN A 291 11.89 -5.03 10.45
C ASN A 291 11.90 -5.95 9.21
N HIS A 292 12.59 -7.08 9.27
CA HIS A 292 12.69 -8.02 8.15
C HIS A 292 12.30 -9.42 8.55
N LEU A 293 11.76 -10.16 7.58
CA LEU A 293 11.28 -11.53 7.76
C LEU A 293 11.75 -12.38 6.56
N PHE A 294 11.89 -13.67 6.82
CA PHE A 294 12.07 -14.67 5.77
C PHE A 294 10.76 -15.44 5.59
N VAL A 295 10.25 -15.53 4.37
CA VAL A 295 9.09 -16.36 4.04
C VAL A 295 9.55 -17.55 3.21
N VAL A 296 9.22 -18.76 3.66
CA VAL A 296 9.49 -20.01 2.94
C VAL A 296 8.20 -20.46 2.26
N LEU A 297 8.22 -20.57 0.93
CA LEU A 297 7.14 -21.17 0.15
C LEU A 297 7.17 -22.70 0.32
N LYS A 298 6.08 -23.30 0.81
CA LYS A 298 5.96 -24.76 0.96
C LYS A 298 5.72 -25.44 -0.39
N PRO A 299 6.11 -26.70 -0.63
CA PRO A 299 5.75 -27.40 -1.88
C PRO A 299 4.28 -27.87 -1.88
N THR A 300 3.35 -27.12 -1.28
CA THR A 300 1.96 -27.52 -1.07
C THR A 300 0.99 -26.73 -1.93
N ILE A 301 -0.13 -27.36 -2.28
CA ILE A 301 -1.27 -26.74 -2.94
C ILE A 301 -2.55 -27.13 -2.22
N TYR A 302 -3.47 -26.18 -2.06
CA TYR A 302 -4.74 -26.36 -1.37
C TYR A 302 -5.90 -25.75 -2.16
N SER A 303 -7.04 -26.44 -2.16
CA SER A 303 -8.31 -25.98 -2.69
C SER A 303 -9.43 -26.14 -1.67
N HIS A 304 -9.99 -25.02 -1.23
CA HIS A 304 -11.15 -25.02 -0.35
C HIS A 304 -12.41 -25.56 -1.04
N SER A 305 -12.67 -25.20 -2.30
CA SER A 305 -13.89 -25.63 -3.00
C SER A 305 -13.93 -27.14 -3.23
N MET A 306 -12.77 -27.75 -3.45
CA MET A 306 -12.65 -29.20 -3.66
C MET A 306 -12.38 -29.96 -2.37
N GLN A 307 -12.13 -29.25 -1.26
CA GLN A 307 -11.62 -29.83 -0.02
C GLN A 307 -10.46 -30.80 -0.32
N ALA A 308 -9.46 -30.32 -1.07
CA ALA A 308 -8.35 -31.14 -1.54
C ALA A 308 -7.03 -30.41 -1.34
N THR A 309 -6.00 -31.17 -0.96
CA THR A 309 -4.63 -30.68 -0.77
C THR A 309 -3.64 -31.68 -1.34
N ALA A 310 -2.45 -31.22 -1.70
CA ALA A 310 -1.33 -32.09 -1.98
C ALA A 310 0.01 -31.41 -1.69
N GLU A 311 1.04 -32.25 -1.59
CA GLU A 311 2.42 -31.84 -1.81
C GLU A 311 2.81 -32.16 -3.26
N ILE A 312 3.43 -31.19 -3.92
CA ILE A 312 3.94 -31.27 -5.29
C ILE A 312 5.42 -30.91 -5.26
N PRO A 313 6.33 -31.85 -5.56
CA PRO A 313 7.76 -31.60 -5.61
C PRO A 313 8.12 -30.38 -6.46
N HIS A 314 9.06 -29.56 -5.98
CA HIS A 314 9.54 -28.34 -6.66
C HIS A 314 8.51 -27.23 -6.89
N LEU A 315 7.27 -27.37 -6.42
CA LEU A 315 6.24 -26.34 -6.60
C LEU A 315 6.65 -24.99 -5.98
N SER A 316 7.35 -25.01 -4.84
CA SER A 316 7.89 -23.79 -4.21
C SER A 316 8.85 -23.03 -5.14
N SER A 317 9.74 -23.74 -5.85
CA SER A 317 10.67 -23.16 -6.82
C SER A 317 9.95 -22.56 -8.02
N ILE A 318 8.94 -23.26 -8.56
CA ILE A 318 8.14 -22.78 -9.70
C ILE A 318 7.36 -21.52 -9.31
N ARG A 319 6.74 -21.53 -8.12
CA ARG A 319 6.07 -20.35 -7.55
C ARG A 319 7.02 -19.20 -7.33
N ALA A 320 8.24 -19.46 -6.86
CA ALA A 320 9.25 -18.44 -6.65
C ALA A 320 9.70 -17.77 -7.94
N GLN A 321 9.85 -18.55 -9.02
CA GLN A 321 10.13 -18.01 -10.34
C GLN A 321 8.95 -17.16 -10.86
N GLY A 322 7.71 -17.65 -10.70
CA GLY A 322 6.52 -16.89 -11.05
C GLY A 322 6.44 -15.56 -10.30
N SER A 323 6.58 -15.59 -8.97
CA SER A 323 6.62 -14.40 -8.13
C SER A 323 7.69 -13.41 -8.57
N ARG A 324 8.90 -13.86 -8.92
CA ARG A 324 9.95 -12.97 -9.45
C ARG A 324 9.53 -12.23 -10.71
N LEU A 325 8.86 -12.91 -11.63
CA LEU A 325 8.42 -12.32 -12.89
C LEU A 325 7.29 -11.29 -12.66
N PHE A 326 6.34 -11.58 -11.76
CA PHE A 326 5.31 -10.61 -11.37
C PHE A 326 5.90 -9.41 -10.62
N LEU A 327 6.89 -9.62 -9.74
CA LEU A 327 7.57 -8.53 -9.04
C LEU A 327 8.37 -7.66 -10.01
N GLU A 328 8.96 -8.23 -11.06
CA GLU A 328 9.58 -7.43 -12.12
C GLU A 328 8.57 -6.49 -12.78
N MET A 329 7.34 -6.96 -13.07
CA MET A 329 6.26 -6.10 -13.58
C MET A 329 5.91 -4.99 -12.59
N PHE A 330 5.87 -5.31 -11.29
CA PHE A 330 5.55 -4.35 -10.23
C PHE A 330 6.64 -3.28 -10.10
N HIS A 331 7.91 -3.67 -10.16
CA HIS A 331 9.03 -2.73 -10.16
C HIS A 331 8.96 -1.77 -11.35
N ARG A 332 8.65 -2.28 -12.55
CA ARG A 332 8.54 -1.46 -13.78
C ARG A 332 7.36 -0.50 -13.77
N SER A 333 6.26 -0.92 -13.15
CA SER A 333 4.98 -0.21 -13.12
C SER A 333 4.70 0.52 -11.80
N GLY A 334 5.65 0.55 -10.88
CA GLY A 334 5.46 1.35 -9.68
C GLY A 334 4.47 0.84 -8.64
N VAL A 335 4.31 -0.47 -8.55
CA VAL A 335 3.46 -1.10 -7.54
C VAL A 335 4.33 -1.35 -6.30
N GLU A 336 4.04 -0.65 -5.20
CA GLU A 336 4.75 -0.83 -3.93
C GLU A 336 4.42 -2.19 -3.30
N HIS A 337 5.44 -2.83 -2.74
CA HIS A 337 5.29 -4.13 -2.09
C HIS A 337 6.35 -4.40 -1.03
N THR A 338 6.09 -5.39 -0.17
CA THR A 338 7.01 -5.77 0.91
C THR A 338 8.20 -6.63 0.48
N TYR A 339 8.19 -7.19 -0.74
CA TYR A 339 9.29 -8.01 -1.24
C TYR A 339 10.56 -7.20 -1.39
N GLU A 340 11.64 -7.69 -0.80
CA GLU A 340 12.98 -7.18 -1.05
C GLU A 340 13.80 -8.17 -1.86
N GLY A 341 13.59 -9.49 -1.77
CA GLY A 341 14.25 -10.45 -2.65
C GLY A 341 13.65 -11.86 -2.58
N ILE A 342 14.00 -12.72 -3.54
CA ILE A 342 13.52 -14.11 -3.59
C ILE A 342 14.48 -14.99 -4.40
N ASN A 343 14.72 -16.23 -3.96
CA ASN A 343 15.61 -17.20 -4.63
C ASN A 343 14.88 -18.43 -5.21
N GLN A 344 15.63 -19.32 -5.89
CA GLN A 344 15.12 -20.55 -6.53
C GLN A 344 14.52 -21.56 -5.56
N TYR A 345 14.87 -21.48 -4.28
CA TYR A 345 14.36 -22.41 -3.28
C TYR A 345 13.01 -21.98 -2.71
N GLY A 346 12.47 -20.84 -3.16
CA GLY A 346 11.24 -20.27 -2.61
C GLY A 346 11.44 -19.62 -1.25
N ILE A 347 12.64 -19.10 -0.98
CA ILE A 347 12.90 -18.27 0.19
C ILE A 347 12.80 -16.82 -0.25
N VAL A 348 11.93 -16.08 0.43
CA VAL A 348 11.62 -14.68 0.18
C VAL A 348 12.12 -13.85 1.35
N TYR A 349 12.87 -12.79 1.06
CA TYR A 349 13.22 -11.76 2.03
C TYR A 349 12.23 -10.60 1.90
N VAL A 350 11.54 -10.26 3.00
CA VAL A 350 10.51 -9.23 2.99
C VAL A 350 10.70 -8.25 4.14
N ARG A 351 10.28 -7.01 3.92
CA ARG A 351 10.07 -6.06 5.02
C ARG A 351 8.77 -6.40 5.75
N ALA A 352 8.80 -6.35 7.07
CA ALA A 352 7.61 -6.53 7.91
C ALA A 352 6.63 -5.36 7.70
N THR A 353 5.34 -5.69 7.61
CA THR A 353 4.25 -4.71 7.53
C THR A 353 3.11 -5.09 8.47
N LYS A 354 2.18 -4.15 8.70
CA LYS A 354 0.96 -4.39 9.46
C LYS A 354 -0.07 -5.05 8.54
N THR A 355 -0.37 -6.31 8.81
CA THR A 355 -1.32 -7.11 8.06
C THR A 355 -2.76 -6.87 8.52
N THR A 356 -3.73 -7.15 7.65
CA THR A 356 -5.16 -7.13 7.95
C THR A 356 -5.77 -8.50 7.63
N PRO A 357 -6.95 -8.85 8.19
CA PRO A 357 -7.69 -10.05 7.79
C PRO A 357 -8.46 -9.85 6.47
N ILE A 358 -8.20 -8.77 5.74
CA ILE A 358 -8.92 -8.43 4.51
C ILE A 358 -8.09 -8.87 3.31
N GLU A 359 -8.68 -9.71 2.48
CA GLU A 359 -8.19 -10.01 1.15
C GLU A 359 -8.88 -9.07 0.14
N THR A 360 -8.09 -8.48 -0.76
CA THR A 360 -8.63 -7.66 -1.85
C THR A 360 -8.62 -8.48 -3.13
N VAL A 361 -9.73 -8.51 -3.84
CA VAL A 361 -9.93 -9.35 -5.02
C VAL A 361 -10.33 -8.46 -6.19
N TYR A 362 -9.52 -8.42 -7.25
CA TYR A 362 -9.93 -7.77 -8.50
C TYR A 362 -10.72 -8.75 -9.36
N LYS A 363 -11.78 -8.24 -10.00
CA LYS A 363 -12.77 -9.04 -10.73
C LYS A 363 -13.08 -8.40 -12.07
N ALA A 364 -12.54 -8.96 -13.15
CA ALA A 364 -12.90 -8.55 -14.51
C ALA A 364 -14.05 -9.39 -15.10
N MET A 365 -14.19 -10.66 -14.66
CA MET A 365 -15.23 -11.58 -15.13
C MET A 365 -16.04 -12.20 -14.00
N CYS A 366 -17.31 -12.50 -14.27
CA CYS A 366 -18.22 -13.20 -13.36
C CYS A 366 -17.90 -14.71 -13.30
N LEU A 367 -16.84 -15.04 -12.57
CA LEU A 367 -16.29 -16.39 -12.38
C LEU A 367 -16.02 -16.69 -10.90
N GLY A 368 -15.75 -17.97 -10.61
CA GLY A 368 -15.45 -18.44 -9.26
C GLY A 368 -16.58 -18.11 -8.28
N THR A 369 -16.23 -17.58 -7.12
CA THR A 369 -17.18 -17.25 -6.04
C THR A 369 -18.36 -16.42 -6.52
N ASP A 370 -18.17 -15.38 -7.32
CA ASP A 370 -19.29 -14.51 -7.75
C ASP A 370 -20.35 -15.29 -8.54
N LYS A 371 -19.91 -16.14 -9.48
CA LYS A 371 -20.82 -17.00 -10.26
C LYS A 371 -21.64 -17.94 -9.36
N HIS A 372 -21.06 -18.41 -8.27
CA HIS A 372 -21.71 -19.35 -7.36
C HIS A 372 -22.53 -18.67 -6.26
N SER A 373 -22.15 -17.45 -5.86
CA SER A 373 -22.82 -16.67 -4.81
C SER A 373 -24.00 -15.87 -5.34
N PHE A 374 -23.98 -15.46 -6.62
CA PHE A 374 -25.03 -14.63 -7.22
C PHE A 374 -25.75 -15.39 -8.33
N TYR A 375 -26.88 -16.02 -7.98
CA TYR A 375 -27.68 -16.81 -8.91
C TYR A 375 -28.10 -15.99 -10.14
N GLY A 376 -27.78 -16.51 -11.34
CA GLY A 376 -28.13 -15.89 -12.63
C GLY A 376 -27.34 -14.62 -12.98
N MET A 377 -26.41 -14.15 -12.16
CA MET A 377 -25.68 -12.89 -12.42
C MET A 377 -24.83 -12.96 -13.70
N ARG A 378 -24.19 -14.10 -13.97
CA ARG A 378 -23.38 -14.32 -15.19
C ARG A 378 -24.20 -14.16 -16.47
N ASP A 379 -25.45 -14.62 -16.45
CA ASP A 379 -26.34 -14.63 -17.63
C ASP A 379 -27.18 -13.34 -17.71
N SER A 380 -27.14 -12.50 -16.67
CA SER A 380 -27.82 -11.21 -16.65
C SER A 380 -27.06 -10.20 -17.52
N SER A 381 -27.65 -9.85 -18.66
CA SER A 381 -27.11 -8.82 -19.56
C SER A 381 -27.01 -7.43 -18.91
N ALA A 382 -27.73 -7.19 -17.79
CA ALA A 382 -27.60 -5.97 -17.01
C ALA A 382 -26.31 -5.93 -16.18
N ALA A 383 -25.82 -7.10 -15.72
CA ALA A 383 -24.63 -7.21 -14.87
C ALA A 383 -23.36 -7.57 -15.66
N CYS A 384 -23.49 -8.45 -16.66
CA CYS A 384 -22.39 -8.97 -17.44
C CYS A 384 -22.57 -8.71 -18.95
N LEU A 385 -21.47 -8.66 -19.67
CA LEU A 385 -21.43 -8.79 -21.13
C LEU A 385 -21.57 -10.27 -21.52
N GLU A 386 -21.84 -10.55 -22.80
CA GLU A 386 -21.92 -11.94 -23.32
C GLU A 386 -20.62 -12.73 -23.11
N THR A 387 -19.49 -12.03 -23.05
CA THR A 387 -18.15 -12.58 -22.74
C THR A 387 -18.03 -13.06 -21.29
N GLY A 388 -18.97 -12.68 -20.41
CA GLY A 388 -18.89 -12.88 -18.96
C GLY A 388 -18.12 -11.79 -18.22
N GLU A 389 -17.60 -10.79 -18.93
CA GLU A 389 -17.01 -9.59 -18.33
C GLU A 389 -18.09 -8.79 -17.58
N TYR A 390 -17.73 -8.14 -16.47
CA TYR A 390 -18.66 -7.26 -15.78
C TYR A 390 -18.98 -6.02 -16.63
N ARG A 391 -20.27 -5.72 -16.82
CA ARG A 391 -20.69 -4.51 -17.54
C ARG A 391 -20.22 -3.24 -16.84
N GLY A 392 -20.10 -3.26 -15.51
CA GLY A 392 -19.53 -2.17 -14.72
C GLY A 392 -18.01 -1.99 -14.85
N GLY A 393 -17.33 -2.80 -15.68
CA GLY A 393 -15.88 -2.89 -15.77
C GLY A 393 -15.26 -3.69 -14.62
N PRO A 394 -13.93 -3.88 -14.64
CA PRO A 394 -13.22 -4.56 -13.54
C PRO A 394 -13.39 -3.84 -12.21
N TYR A 395 -13.79 -4.56 -11.17
CA TYR A 395 -14.03 -3.99 -9.84
C TYR A 395 -13.19 -4.67 -8.75
N VAL A 396 -13.13 -4.07 -7.56
CA VAL A 396 -12.45 -4.63 -6.38
C VAL A 396 -13.48 -5.05 -5.36
N ARG A 397 -13.39 -6.32 -4.94
CA ARG A 397 -14.17 -6.94 -3.88
C ARG A 397 -13.27 -7.14 -2.65
N PHE A 398 -13.86 -7.07 -1.47
CA PHE A 398 -13.18 -7.38 -0.21
C PHE A 398 -13.70 -8.69 0.36
N ASP A 399 -12.78 -9.56 0.76
CA ASP A 399 -13.09 -10.83 1.39
C ASP A 399 -12.51 -10.85 2.81
N TRP A 400 -13.32 -11.23 3.79
CA TRP A 400 -12.87 -11.53 5.14
C TRP A 400 -12.20 -12.91 5.14
N ARG A 401 -10.94 -12.93 5.56
CA ARG A 401 -10.16 -14.16 5.66
C ARG A 401 -10.57 -14.97 6.88
N ASN A 402 -11.24 -16.08 6.64
CA ASN A 402 -11.61 -17.03 7.68
C ASN A 402 -10.57 -18.13 7.82
N PRO A 403 -10.59 -18.88 8.94
CA PRO A 403 -9.96 -20.19 9.00
C PRO A 403 -10.42 -21.08 7.84
N ASN A 404 -9.52 -21.89 7.30
CA ASN A 404 -9.91 -22.91 6.31
C ASN A 404 -10.87 -23.93 6.94
N HIS A 405 -10.57 -24.34 8.16
CA HIS A 405 -11.34 -25.29 8.96
C HIS A 405 -11.45 -24.82 10.40
N THR A 406 -12.55 -25.21 11.05
CA THR A 406 -12.75 -25.01 12.48
C THR A 406 -13.16 -26.30 13.16
N TYR A 407 -12.71 -26.49 14.39
CA TYR A 407 -13.16 -27.57 15.26
C TYR A 407 -13.74 -26.94 16.52
N ASN A 408 -15.01 -27.24 16.80
CA ASN A 408 -15.77 -26.60 17.91
C ASN A 408 -15.69 -25.06 17.94
N GLY A 409 -15.67 -24.42 16.75
CA GLY A 409 -15.60 -22.96 16.60
C GLY A 409 -14.20 -22.36 16.71
N VAL A 410 -13.17 -23.18 16.96
CA VAL A 410 -11.77 -22.74 17.04
C VAL A 410 -11.06 -23.01 15.70
N ASN A 411 -10.21 -22.09 15.28
CA ASN A 411 -9.33 -22.28 14.12
C ASN A 411 -8.33 -23.41 14.40
N VAL A 412 -8.40 -24.48 13.62
CA VAL A 412 -7.52 -25.65 13.84
C VAL A 412 -6.05 -25.35 13.58
N ALA A 413 -5.74 -24.39 12.72
CA ALA A 413 -4.36 -24.02 12.40
C ALA A 413 -3.65 -23.29 13.57
N ASP A 414 -4.42 -22.75 14.51
CA ASP A 414 -3.87 -22.11 15.72
C ASP A 414 -3.50 -23.14 16.80
N HIS A 415 -3.85 -24.42 16.61
CA HIS A 415 -3.48 -25.48 17.54
C HIS A 415 -1.96 -25.74 17.49
N PRO A 416 -1.24 -25.81 18.63
CA PRO A 416 0.23 -25.90 18.66
C PRO A 416 0.79 -27.14 17.95
N PHE A 417 -0.01 -28.20 17.82
CA PHE A 417 0.40 -29.44 17.15
C PHE A 417 0.05 -29.49 15.66
N TYR A 418 -0.76 -28.56 15.13
CA TYR A 418 -1.37 -28.69 13.79
C TYR A 418 -0.34 -28.95 12.68
N HIS A 419 0.60 -28.01 12.50
CA HIS A 419 1.60 -28.11 11.43
C HIS A 419 2.65 -29.21 11.69
N LEU A 420 2.93 -29.52 12.96
CA LEU A 420 3.88 -30.57 13.34
C LEU A 420 3.29 -31.97 13.06
N MET A 421 2.02 -32.18 13.42
CA MET A 421 1.27 -33.38 13.10
C MET A 421 1.09 -33.52 11.58
N GLU A 422 0.75 -32.45 10.87
CA GLU A 422 0.67 -32.45 9.41
C GLU A 422 1.98 -32.91 8.77
N LYS A 423 3.11 -32.35 9.20
CA LYS A 423 4.43 -32.72 8.67
C LYS A 423 4.78 -34.18 8.94
N SER A 424 4.46 -34.67 10.14
CA SER A 424 4.78 -36.05 10.57
C SER A 424 3.89 -37.10 9.90
N VAL A 425 2.59 -36.81 9.76
CA VAL A 425 1.60 -37.71 9.13
C VAL A 425 1.68 -37.68 7.60
N GLY A 426 2.08 -36.53 7.04
CA GLY A 426 2.03 -36.24 5.61
C GLY A 426 0.75 -35.50 5.23
N LYS A 427 0.87 -34.59 4.25
CA LYS A 427 -0.17 -33.59 3.90
C LYS A 427 -1.53 -34.22 3.54
N GLU A 428 -1.56 -35.15 2.59
CA GLU A 428 -2.79 -35.80 2.12
C GLU A 428 -3.45 -36.67 3.21
N PRO A 429 -2.73 -37.60 3.90
CA PRO A 429 -3.31 -38.38 4.99
C PRO A 429 -3.79 -37.54 6.16
N PHE A 430 -3.04 -36.49 6.55
CA PHE A 430 -3.43 -35.59 7.62
C PHE A 430 -4.77 -34.90 7.32
N TYR A 431 -4.90 -34.42 6.08
CA TYR A 431 -6.10 -33.74 5.63
C TYR A 431 -7.33 -34.66 5.65
N VAL A 432 -7.18 -35.90 5.22
CA VAL A 432 -8.28 -36.89 5.26
C VAL A 432 -8.63 -37.24 6.71
N GLU A 433 -7.67 -37.63 7.53
CA GLU A 433 -7.93 -38.21 8.85
C GLU A 433 -8.34 -37.18 9.92
N TYR A 434 -7.76 -35.99 9.88
CA TYR A 434 -7.97 -34.98 10.92
C TYR A 434 -8.89 -33.86 10.46
N LEU A 435 -8.72 -33.34 9.24
CA LEU A 435 -9.52 -32.18 8.81
C LEU A 435 -10.90 -32.60 8.32
N THR A 436 -10.99 -33.39 7.24
CA THR A 436 -12.30 -33.68 6.62
C THR A 436 -13.21 -34.55 7.49
N LYS A 437 -12.65 -35.43 8.33
CA LYS A 437 -13.43 -36.29 9.23
C LYS A 437 -13.88 -35.59 10.52
N ARG A 438 -13.12 -34.61 11.01
CA ARG A 438 -13.33 -34.05 12.36
C ARG A 438 -13.70 -32.56 12.36
N ALA A 439 -13.16 -31.77 11.43
CA ALA A 439 -13.33 -30.33 11.39
C ALA A 439 -14.33 -29.87 10.32
N LYS A 440 -14.87 -28.65 10.48
CA LYS A 440 -15.83 -28.03 9.56
C LYS A 440 -15.12 -27.02 8.67
N PRO A 441 -15.22 -27.12 7.33
CA PRO A 441 -14.71 -26.09 6.44
C PRO A 441 -15.51 -24.78 6.59
N VAL A 442 -14.82 -23.63 6.56
CA VAL A 442 -15.48 -22.30 6.66
C VAL A 442 -15.25 -21.49 5.38
N GLY A 443 -13.97 -21.21 5.07
CA GLY A 443 -13.55 -20.48 3.89
C GLY A 443 -13.87 -18.98 3.93
N ASP A 444 -13.18 -18.23 3.08
CA ASP A 444 -13.30 -16.78 3.03
C ASP A 444 -14.71 -16.34 2.57
N LYS A 445 -15.13 -15.15 3.02
CA LYS A 445 -16.46 -14.60 2.72
C LYS A 445 -16.33 -13.17 2.23
N CYS A 446 -17.06 -12.82 1.18
CA CYS A 446 -17.21 -11.43 0.77
C CYS A 446 -17.75 -10.60 1.95
N ILE A 447 -17.10 -9.48 2.24
CA ILE A 447 -17.53 -8.53 3.26
C ILE A 447 -17.99 -7.23 2.57
N PRO A 448 -19.12 -6.62 2.99
CA PRO A 448 -19.52 -5.30 2.49
C PRO A 448 -18.43 -4.26 2.71
N GLU A 449 -18.25 -3.38 1.73
CA GLU A 449 -17.25 -2.31 1.77
C GLU A 449 -17.38 -1.46 3.06
N ASP A 450 -18.60 -1.18 3.52
CA ASP A 450 -18.88 -0.38 4.72
C ASP A 450 -18.32 -0.96 6.03
N LEU A 451 -18.00 -2.26 6.07
CA LEU A 451 -17.44 -2.92 7.27
C LEU A 451 -15.90 -3.01 7.25
N VAL A 452 -15.27 -2.62 6.13
CA VAL A 452 -13.81 -2.64 5.96
C VAL A 452 -13.04 -1.48 6.64
N PRO A 453 -13.58 -0.24 6.80
CA PRO A 453 -12.78 0.90 7.26
C PRO A 453 -12.02 0.70 8.60
N PRO A 454 -12.56 -0.03 9.60
CA PRO A 454 -11.82 -0.30 10.83
C PRO A 454 -10.50 -1.06 10.62
N PHE A 455 -10.39 -1.82 9.53
CA PHE A 455 -9.28 -2.74 9.27
C PHE A 455 -8.35 -2.25 8.15
N GLN A 456 -8.87 -1.55 7.15
CA GLN A 456 -8.11 -1.18 5.97
C GLN A 456 -8.66 0.09 5.29
N HIS A 457 -7.75 0.94 4.80
CA HIS A 457 -8.11 2.11 4.00
C HIS A 457 -8.60 1.69 2.61
N ILE A 458 -9.93 1.72 2.43
CA ILE A 458 -10.62 1.16 1.27
C ILE A 458 -10.14 1.75 -0.05
N GLU A 459 -10.10 3.08 -0.16
CA GLU A 459 -9.82 3.73 -1.44
C GLU A 459 -8.40 3.46 -1.94
N ASN A 460 -7.40 3.62 -1.06
CA ASN A 460 -6.02 3.24 -1.33
C ASN A 460 -5.91 1.75 -1.70
N ALA A 461 -6.57 0.86 -0.95
CA ALA A 461 -6.58 -0.57 -1.24
C ALA A 461 -7.18 -0.86 -2.64
N GLN A 462 -8.27 -0.19 -3.03
CA GLN A 462 -8.84 -0.31 -4.37
C GLN A 462 -7.87 0.18 -5.44
N LEU A 463 -7.19 1.30 -5.20
CA LEU A 463 -6.24 1.88 -6.14
C LEU A 463 -5.04 0.96 -6.39
N ILE A 464 -4.40 0.43 -5.34
CA ILE A 464 -3.25 -0.48 -5.49
C ILE A 464 -3.67 -1.83 -6.08
N THR A 465 -4.85 -2.35 -5.73
CA THR A 465 -5.37 -3.60 -6.29
C THR A 465 -5.70 -3.46 -7.77
N LEU A 466 -6.33 -2.36 -8.19
CA LEU A 466 -6.54 -2.07 -9.62
C LEU A 466 -5.22 -1.82 -10.35
N ARG A 467 -4.27 -1.08 -9.77
CA ARG A 467 -2.94 -0.88 -10.38
C ARG A 467 -2.25 -2.21 -10.61
N THR A 468 -2.29 -3.10 -9.63
CA THR A 468 -1.73 -4.46 -9.69
C THR A 468 -2.39 -5.26 -10.81
N TYR A 469 -3.72 -5.33 -10.83
CA TYR A 469 -4.49 -6.02 -11.87
C TYR A 469 -4.14 -5.52 -13.27
N LEU A 470 -4.22 -4.20 -13.48
CA LEU A 470 -4.03 -3.60 -14.80
C LEU A 470 -2.58 -3.72 -15.28
N THR A 471 -1.61 -3.67 -14.36
CA THR A 471 -0.21 -3.98 -14.65
C THR A 471 -0.07 -5.41 -15.17
N ILE A 472 -0.56 -6.39 -14.42
CA ILE A 472 -0.49 -7.81 -14.81
C ILE A 472 -1.22 -8.05 -16.14
N GLN A 473 -2.42 -7.46 -16.28
CA GLN A 473 -3.22 -7.56 -17.50
C GLN A 473 -2.48 -7.01 -18.73
N TRP A 474 -1.73 -5.91 -18.58
CA TRP A 474 -0.92 -5.36 -19.66
C TRP A 474 0.12 -6.38 -20.12
N TYR A 475 1.00 -6.86 -19.22
CA TYR A 475 2.07 -7.80 -19.58
C TYR A 475 1.53 -9.13 -20.12
N LEU A 476 0.44 -9.65 -19.54
CA LEU A 476 -0.17 -10.89 -20.05
C LEU A 476 -0.74 -10.71 -21.45
N ASN A 477 -1.35 -9.56 -21.76
CA ASN A 477 -1.85 -9.27 -23.11
C ASN A 477 -0.74 -9.30 -24.16
N GLU A 478 0.47 -8.82 -23.81
CA GLU A 478 1.63 -8.79 -24.71
C GLU A 478 2.12 -10.20 -25.09
N ILE A 479 1.79 -11.23 -24.30
CA ILE A 479 2.08 -12.63 -24.59
C ILE A 479 0.83 -13.45 -24.96
N GLY A 480 -0.29 -12.77 -25.31
CA GLY A 480 -1.53 -13.41 -25.75
C GLY A 480 -2.37 -14.04 -24.64
N LEU A 481 -2.05 -13.77 -23.38
CA LEU A 481 -2.78 -14.23 -22.20
C LEU A 481 -3.66 -13.10 -21.63
N GLU A 482 -4.54 -13.45 -20.71
CA GLU A 482 -5.31 -12.49 -19.91
C GLU A 482 -5.49 -13.00 -18.49
N VAL A 483 -5.61 -12.06 -17.53
CA VAL A 483 -5.98 -12.38 -16.15
C VAL A 483 -7.44 -12.01 -15.92
N GLN A 484 -8.26 -12.99 -15.53
CA GLN A 484 -9.72 -12.82 -15.42
C GLN A 484 -10.13 -12.28 -14.04
N ASP A 485 -9.45 -12.74 -13.01
CA ASP A 485 -9.55 -12.27 -11.63
C ASP A 485 -8.32 -12.71 -10.82
N GLY A 486 -8.19 -12.19 -9.61
CA GLY A 486 -7.18 -12.61 -8.66
C GLY A 486 -7.27 -11.85 -7.35
N CYS A 487 -6.51 -12.32 -6.36
CA CYS A 487 -6.46 -11.74 -5.04
C CYS A 487 -5.05 -11.28 -4.68
N ILE A 488 -4.98 -10.20 -3.89
CA ILE A 488 -3.77 -9.74 -3.23
C ILE A 488 -4.11 -9.32 -1.81
N LEU A 489 -3.11 -9.38 -0.93
CA LEU A 489 -3.20 -8.79 0.40
C LEU A 489 -2.53 -7.43 0.37
N VAL A 490 -3.21 -6.45 0.95
CA VAL A 490 -2.74 -5.07 1.05
C VAL A 490 -2.61 -4.72 2.53
N ASP A 491 -1.66 -3.87 2.89
CA ASP A 491 -1.48 -3.43 4.26
C ASP A 491 -2.69 -2.61 4.77
N ARG A 492 -2.64 -2.24 6.05
CA ARG A 492 -3.70 -1.45 6.68
C ARG A 492 -3.98 -0.12 5.98
N ASP A 493 -2.94 0.53 5.47
CA ASP A 493 -3.05 1.88 4.89
C ASP A 493 -3.41 1.84 3.40
N GLY A 494 -3.47 0.64 2.79
CA GLY A 494 -3.82 0.47 1.39
C GLY A 494 -2.67 0.83 0.43
N LEU A 495 -1.44 0.94 0.92
CA LEU A 495 -0.32 1.53 0.20
C LEU A 495 0.66 0.51 -0.37
N GLU A 496 0.67 -0.71 0.18
CA GLU A 496 1.67 -1.73 -0.20
C GLU A 496 1.03 -3.11 -0.30
N ALA A 497 1.37 -3.83 -1.37
CA ALA A 497 1.01 -5.25 -1.51
C ALA A 497 1.96 -6.13 -0.67
N TRP A 498 1.41 -7.16 -0.03
CA TRP A 498 2.17 -8.15 0.73
C TRP A 498 1.62 -9.56 0.49
N SER A 499 2.21 -10.56 1.16
CA SER A 499 1.93 -12.00 0.94
C SER A 499 2.40 -12.45 -0.43
N GLU A 500 1.73 -13.40 -1.08
CA GLU A 500 2.16 -14.06 -2.30
C GLU A 500 1.49 -13.45 -3.55
N ILE A 501 2.26 -13.27 -4.61
CA ILE A 501 1.77 -12.94 -5.95
C ILE A 501 2.32 -13.96 -6.94
N ASN A 502 1.48 -14.87 -7.42
CA ASN A 502 1.80 -15.82 -8.49
C ASN A 502 0.54 -16.54 -9.01
N GLN A 503 0.73 -17.58 -9.81
CA GLN A 503 -0.32 -18.39 -10.44
C GLN A 503 -1.35 -18.99 -9.47
N ASP A 504 -1.04 -19.08 -8.18
CA ASP A 504 -1.97 -19.58 -7.16
C ASP A 504 -3.08 -18.58 -6.81
N CYS A 505 -2.79 -17.29 -7.01
CA CYS A 505 -3.60 -16.16 -6.53
C CYS A 505 -4.46 -15.52 -7.63
N MET A 506 -4.48 -16.07 -8.85
CA MET A 506 -5.18 -15.45 -9.99
C MET A 506 -5.69 -16.51 -10.98
N ARG A 507 -6.59 -16.11 -11.89
CA ARG A 507 -7.05 -16.92 -13.03
C ARG A 507 -6.47 -16.39 -14.32
N ILE A 508 -5.65 -17.19 -14.99
CA ILE A 508 -4.93 -16.82 -16.20
C ILE A 508 -5.28 -17.79 -17.32
N LYS A 509 -5.65 -17.26 -18.47
CA LYS A 509 -5.91 -18.08 -19.66
C LYS A 509 -5.42 -17.42 -20.94
N TRP A 510 -5.42 -18.18 -22.03
CA TRP A 510 -5.32 -17.61 -23.36
C TRP A 510 -6.47 -16.64 -23.64
N ARG A 511 -6.14 -15.46 -24.17
CA ARG A 511 -7.13 -14.53 -24.70
C ARG A 511 -7.79 -15.08 -25.96
N ILE A 512 -6.99 -15.69 -26.83
CA ILE A 512 -7.43 -16.45 -28.00
C ILE A 512 -6.68 -17.80 -27.97
N PRO A 513 -7.38 -18.93 -27.72
CA PRO A 513 -6.73 -20.24 -27.69
C PRO A 513 -6.02 -20.55 -29.02
N PRO A 514 -4.80 -21.11 -29.01
CA PRO A 514 -4.16 -21.62 -30.22
C PRO A 514 -5.06 -22.67 -30.91
N SER A 515 -5.07 -22.68 -32.24
CA SER A 515 -5.88 -23.62 -33.03
C SER A 515 -5.68 -25.06 -32.57
N GLY A 516 -6.77 -25.73 -32.18
CA GLY A 516 -6.74 -27.12 -31.71
C GLY A 516 -6.64 -27.30 -30.19
N GLN A 517 -6.50 -26.23 -29.39
CA GLN A 517 -6.65 -26.31 -27.94
C GLN A 517 -8.11 -26.08 -27.54
N GLY A 518 -8.73 -27.09 -26.92
CA GLY A 518 -10.05 -26.95 -26.29
C GLY A 518 -10.01 -26.00 -25.09
N ALA A 519 -11.19 -25.61 -24.60
CA ALA A 519 -11.33 -24.70 -23.45
C ALA A 519 -10.51 -25.16 -22.21
N ASP A 520 -10.44 -26.46 -21.96
CA ASP A 520 -9.72 -27.08 -20.82
C ASP A 520 -8.18 -27.04 -20.94
N GLY A 521 -7.64 -26.71 -22.12
CA GLY A 521 -6.21 -26.52 -22.36
C GLY A 521 -5.71 -25.11 -22.09
N SER A 522 -6.62 -24.18 -21.79
CA SER A 522 -6.33 -22.75 -21.81
C SER A 522 -5.85 -22.15 -20.48
N ALA A 523 -6.07 -22.83 -19.35
CA ALA A 523 -5.71 -22.32 -18.02
C ALA A 523 -4.21 -22.44 -17.72
N PHE A 524 -3.69 -21.48 -16.96
CA PHE A 524 -2.30 -21.40 -16.47
C PHE A 524 -2.21 -21.22 -14.95
N ASP A 525 -3.30 -21.47 -14.25
CA ASP A 525 -3.45 -21.17 -12.82
C ASP A 525 -3.95 -22.37 -11.99
N LYS A 526 -4.25 -22.14 -10.71
CA LYS A 526 -4.74 -23.15 -9.77
C LYS A 526 -6.06 -23.80 -10.19
N ASP A 527 -6.87 -23.24 -11.09
CA ASP A 527 -8.08 -23.89 -11.59
C ASP A 527 -7.78 -25.26 -12.25
N ILE A 528 -6.56 -25.49 -12.74
CA ILE A 528 -6.09 -26.81 -13.18
C ILE A 528 -6.17 -27.83 -12.04
N TRP A 529 -5.68 -27.45 -10.84
CA TRP A 529 -5.76 -28.26 -9.63
C TRP A 529 -7.20 -28.38 -9.13
N ARG A 530 -7.99 -27.30 -9.16
CA ARG A 530 -9.40 -27.35 -8.75
C ARG A 530 -10.22 -28.31 -9.62
N ALA A 531 -9.89 -28.45 -10.91
CA ALA A 531 -10.59 -29.36 -11.80
C ALA A 531 -10.15 -30.82 -11.65
N GLY A 532 -8.86 -31.10 -11.47
CA GLY A 532 -8.32 -32.47 -11.50
C GLY A 532 -7.84 -33.07 -10.18
N GLY A 533 -7.73 -32.27 -9.10
CA GLY A 533 -7.19 -32.73 -7.82
C GLY A 533 -5.81 -33.40 -7.97
N SER A 534 -5.56 -34.47 -7.22
CA SER A 534 -4.26 -35.18 -7.22
C SER A 534 -3.84 -35.73 -8.59
N SER A 535 -4.75 -35.92 -9.55
CA SER A 535 -4.41 -36.31 -10.93
C SER A 535 -3.81 -35.18 -11.76
N ALA A 536 -3.90 -33.93 -11.28
CA ALA A 536 -3.45 -32.74 -12.00
C ALA A 536 -2.03 -32.28 -11.63
N LYS A 537 -1.30 -32.98 -10.74
CA LYS A 537 0.03 -32.56 -10.22
C LYS A 537 1.03 -32.25 -11.36
N ASP A 538 1.11 -33.12 -12.36
CA ASP A 538 2.03 -32.91 -13.49
C ASP A 538 1.53 -31.81 -14.43
N LYS A 539 0.22 -31.78 -14.69
CA LYS A 539 -0.40 -30.79 -15.59
C LYS A 539 -0.23 -29.36 -15.05
N ILE A 540 -0.47 -29.13 -13.76
CA ILE A 540 -0.32 -27.80 -13.15
C ILE A 540 1.15 -27.35 -13.16
N THR A 541 2.07 -28.25 -12.82
CA THR A 541 3.51 -28.00 -12.85
C THR A 541 3.97 -27.59 -14.24
N ALA A 542 3.61 -28.37 -15.27
CA ALA A 542 3.97 -28.08 -16.65
C ALA A 542 3.40 -26.73 -17.13
N LYS A 543 2.15 -26.42 -16.78
CA LYS A 543 1.51 -25.16 -17.17
C LYS A 543 2.10 -23.94 -16.46
N TRP A 544 2.46 -24.06 -15.19
CA TRP A 544 3.10 -22.95 -14.47
C TRP A 544 4.53 -22.70 -14.96
N VAL A 545 5.28 -23.76 -15.28
CA VAL A 545 6.58 -23.64 -15.97
C VAL A 545 6.41 -22.95 -17.33
N GLN A 546 5.45 -23.39 -18.14
CA GLN A 546 5.15 -22.77 -19.43
C GLN A 546 4.85 -21.27 -19.30
N LEU A 547 4.04 -20.87 -18.31
CA LEU A 547 3.76 -19.45 -18.06
C LEU A 547 5.03 -18.68 -17.68
N ASN A 548 5.86 -19.24 -16.81
CA ASN A 548 7.12 -18.61 -16.41
C ASN A 548 8.07 -18.42 -17.60
N GLU A 549 8.14 -19.40 -18.52
CA GLU A 549 8.95 -19.32 -19.74
C GLU A 549 8.45 -18.22 -20.70
N LEU A 550 7.13 -18.13 -20.92
CA LEU A 550 6.53 -17.10 -21.75
C LEU A 550 6.82 -15.69 -21.20
N LEU A 551 6.56 -15.48 -19.91
CA LEU A 551 6.82 -14.20 -19.24
C LEU A 551 8.31 -13.87 -19.19
N GLY A 552 9.16 -14.83 -18.84
CA GLY A 552 10.61 -14.65 -18.79
C GLY A 552 11.20 -14.28 -20.15
N SER A 553 10.73 -14.92 -21.22
CA SER A 553 11.16 -14.62 -22.59
C SER A 553 10.77 -13.20 -23.01
N TYR A 554 9.54 -12.79 -22.71
CA TYR A 554 9.07 -11.43 -22.99
C TYR A 554 9.86 -10.38 -22.22
N LEU A 555 9.95 -10.50 -20.90
CA LEU A 555 10.64 -9.53 -20.04
C LEU A 555 12.15 -9.43 -20.32
N SER A 556 12.78 -10.53 -20.79
CA SER A 556 14.20 -10.55 -21.16
C SER A 556 14.46 -9.83 -22.49
N SER A 557 13.56 -10.01 -23.46
CA SER A 557 13.64 -9.34 -24.77
C SER A 557 13.21 -7.88 -24.72
N HIS A 558 12.45 -7.49 -23.69
CA HIS A 558 11.98 -6.13 -23.46
C HIS A 558 12.56 -5.57 -22.16
N SER A 559 13.86 -5.26 -22.13
CA SER A 559 14.47 -4.68 -20.92
C SER A 559 13.85 -3.32 -20.57
N PHE A 560 13.71 -3.04 -19.26
CA PHE A 560 13.09 -1.81 -18.76
C PHE A 560 13.77 -0.55 -19.30
N HIS A 561 15.10 -0.47 -19.18
CA HIS A 561 15.89 0.71 -19.59
C HIS A 561 15.79 1.01 -21.09
N ALA A 562 15.54 0.01 -21.94
CA ALA A 562 15.45 0.20 -23.39
C ALA A 562 14.02 0.44 -23.89
N ASN A 563 13.00 -0.07 -23.18
CA ASN A 563 11.63 -0.11 -23.70
C ASN A 563 10.60 0.68 -22.90
N GLU A 564 10.82 0.86 -21.58
CA GLU A 564 9.77 1.36 -20.67
C GLU A 564 10.21 2.56 -19.83
N MET A 565 11.51 2.70 -19.55
CA MET A 565 12.04 3.74 -18.66
C MET A 565 11.72 5.16 -19.14
N LEU A 566 11.73 5.37 -20.46
CA LEU A 566 11.50 6.68 -21.08
C LEU A 566 10.06 6.89 -21.55
N THR A 567 9.18 5.89 -21.43
CA THR A 567 7.80 5.97 -21.93
C THR A 567 6.92 6.71 -20.95
N THR A 568 6.22 7.76 -21.40
CA THR A 568 5.34 8.57 -20.55
C THR A 568 4.23 7.78 -19.89
N ASP A 569 3.74 6.78 -20.59
CA ASP A 569 2.59 6.00 -20.18
C ASP A 569 3.04 4.82 -19.32
N GLU A 570 2.31 4.58 -18.23
CA GLU A 570 2.48 3.37 -17.45
C GLU A 570 1.65 2.22 -18.03
N PRO A 571 2.13 0.96 -17.96
CA PRO A 571 1.38 -0.22 -18.40
C PRO A 571 -0.07 -0.24 -17.92
N TYR A 572 -0.30 0.05 -16.63
CA TYR A 572 -1.64 0.10 -16.05
C TYR A 572 -2.47 1.29 -16.56
N GLY A 573 -1.84 2.43 -16.83
CA GLY A 573 -2.49 3.63 -17.36
C GLY A 573 -3.08 3.39 -18.75
N LEU A 574 -2.32 2.71 -19.62
CA LEU A 574 -2.77 2.31 -20.96
C LEU A 574 -3.99 1.38 -20.91
N VAL A 575 -4.02 0.42 -19.99
CA VAL A 575 -5.19 -0.48 -19.83
C VAL A 575 -6.39 0.29 -19.25
N ALA A 576 -6.18 1.17 -18.27
CA ALA A 576 -7.23 2.02 -17.71
C ALA A 576 -7.87 2.93 -18.77
N GLN A 577 -7.06 3.54 -19.66
CA GLN A 577 -7.56 4.35 -20.77
C GLN A 577 -8.45 3.54 -21.71
N ARG A 578 -8.03 2.31 -22.07
CA ARG A 578 -8.82 1.40 -22.91
C ARG A 578 -10.17 1.10 -22.25
N ILE A 579 -10.19 0.75 -20.96
CA ILE A 579 -11.43 0.49 -20.20
C ILE A 579 -12.35 1.70 -20.19
N LEU A 580 -11.83 2.90 -19.93
CA LEU A 580 -12.63 4.14 -19.94
C LEU A 580 -13.20 4.45 -21.33
N SER A 581 -12.48 4.12 -22.39
CA SER A 581 -12.91 4.36 -23.78
C SER A 581 -13.86 3.29 -24.34
N ASP A 582 -13.95 2.13 -23.70
CA ASP A 582 -14.75 1.02 -24.20
C ASP A 582 -16.24 1.22 -23.86
N SER A 583 -17.01 1.62 -24.88
CA SER A 583 -18.44 1.90 -24.76
C SER A 583 -19.30 0.69 -24.38
N ARG A 584 -18.74 -0.53 -24.38
CA ARG A 584 -19.43 -1.72 -23.88
C ARG A 584 -19.60 -1.66 -22.36
N PHE A 585 -18.69 -0.99 -21.65
CA PHE A 585 -18.76 -0.82 -20.21
C PHE A 585 -19.64 0.36 -19.79
N SER A 586 -20.42 0.15 -18.73
CA SER A 586 -21.20 1.15 -18.03
C SER A 586 -20.62 1.36 -16.63
N LEU A 587 -19.42 1.93 -16.59
CA LEU A 587 -18.63 2.11 -15.36
C LEU A 587 -19.37 2.97 -14.32
N LEU A 588 -19.35 2.54 -13.06
CA LEU A 588 -19.85 3.35 -11.95
C LEU A 588 -18.99 4.61 -11.76
N PRO A 589 -19.55 5.76 -11.32
CA PRO A 589 -18.81 7.00 -11.14
C PRO A 589 -17.54 6.84 -10.30
N LYS A 590 -17.63 6.10 -9.19
CA LYS A 590 -16.49 5.77 -8.32
C LYS A 590 -15.31 5.12 -9.09
N TYR A 591 -15.59 4.12 -9.93
CA TYR A 591 -14.55 3.42 -10.69
C TYR A 591 -14.00 4.26 -11.84
N LYS A 592 -14.83 5.12 -12.48
CA LYS A 592 -14.31 6.13 -13.41
C LYS A 592 -13.29 7.04 -12.73
N GLY A 593 -13.59 7.52 -11.51
CA GLY A 593 -12.68 8.31 -10.71
C GLY A 593 -11.36 7.58 -10.40
N LEU A 594 -11.44 6.30 -10.02
CA LEU A 594 -10.25 5.45 -9.80
C LEU A 594 -9.39 5.31 -11.07
N TYR A 595 -9.97 5.02 -12.23
CA TYR A 595 -9.22 4.90 -13.48
C TYR A 595 -8.60 6.23 -13.92
N HIS A 596 -9.33 7.34 -13.80
CA HIS A 596 -8.76 8.66 -14.09
C HIS A 596 -7.58 8.98 -13.18
N ARG A 597 -7.64 8.62 -11.89
CA ARG A 597 -6.49 8.77 -10.99
C ARG A 597 -5.31 7.92 -11.41
N LEU A 598 -5.52 6.67 -11.77
CA LEU A 598 -4.46 5.80 -12.28
C LEU A 598 -3.78 6.41 -13.51
N ILE A 599 -4.55 6.92 -14.47
CA ILE A 599 -4.00 7.61 -15.66
C ILE A 599 -3.25 8.88 -15.27
N SER A 600 -3.78 9.66 -14.33
CA SER A 600 -3.09 10.88 -13.84
C SER A 600 -1.81 10.59 -13.06
N HIS A 601 -1.59 9.35 -12.63
CA HIS A 601 -0.39 8.90 -11.93
C HIS A 601 0.70 8.37 -12.88
N ASP A 602 0.53 8.55 -14.19
CA ASP A 602 1.58 8.34 -15.18
C ASP A 602 2.79 9.24 -14.83
N ARG A 603 3.85 8.59 -14.33
CA ARG A 603 4.93 9.17 -13.51
C ARG A 603 5.84 10.17 -14.25
N LEU A 604 5.72 10.27 -15.57
CA LEU A 604 6.51 11.22 -16.37
C LEU A 604 5.80 12.55 -16.60
N SER A 605 4.50 12.65 -16.35
CA SER A 605 3.82 13.96 -16.33
C SER A 605 4.33 14.87 -15.20
N ASN A 606 5.01 14.30 -14.19
CA ASN A 606 5.65 14.99 -13.08
C ASN A 606 7.11 15.44 -13.34
N ALA A 607 7.68 15.18 -14.53
CA ALA A 607 9.04 15.63 -14.87
C ALA A 607 9.11 17.14 -15.20
N SER A 608 7.98 17.75 -15.57
CA SER A 608 7.71 19.10 -15.07
C SER A 608 7.10 18.89 -13.70
N ILE A 609 7.59 19.55 -12.66
CA ILE A 609 6.76 19.79 -11.48
C ILE A 609 5.60 20.67 -11.99
N SER A 610 4.64 20.04 -12.67
CA SER A 610 3.34 20.58 -12.98
C SER A 610 2.69 20.61 -11.61
N LEU A 611 2.97 21.70 -10.90
CA LEU A 611 2.34 22.08 -9.66
C LEU A 611 0.89 21.61 -9.71
N LYS A 612 0.55 20.57 -8.92
CA LYS A 612 -0.80 19.99 -8.85
C LYS A 612 -1.80 21.13 -8.96
N THR A 613 -2.73 21.06 -9.90
CA THR A 613 -3.73 22.12 -10.03
C THR A 613 -4.91 21.77 -9.15
N TYR A 614 -5.08 22.45 -8.03
CA TYR A 614 -6.25 22.32 -7.18
C TYR A 614 -7.44 23.07 -7.77
N ARG A 615 -8.57 22.38 -7.85
CA ARG A 615 -9.85 22.94 -8.27
C ARG A 615 -10.61 23.37 -7.03
N VAL A 616 -10.87 24.67 -6.88
CA VAL A 616 -11.58 25.23 -5.73
C VAL A 616 -12.98 25.62 -6.16
N GLY A 617 -14.00 24.90 -5.68
CA GLY A 617 -15.39 25.30 -5.85
C GLY A 617 -15.65 26.64 -5.16
N ILE A 618 -16.30 27.58 -5.85
CA ILE A 618 -16.65 28.88 -5.28
C ILE A 618 -18.01 29.39 -5.75
N THR A 619 -18.69 30.14 -4.87
CA THR A 619 -20.05 30.63 -5.12
C THR A 619 -20.08 31.58 -6.31
N CYS A 620 -20.94 31.31 -7.30
CA CYS A 620 -20.98 32.08 -8.55
C CYS A 620 -21.94 33.29 -8.55
N SER A 621 -22.79 33.43 -7.52
CA SER A 621 -23.89 34.40 -7.52
C SER A 621 -24.18 35.00 -6.13
N LYS A 622 -25.25 34.56 -5.46
CA LYS A 622 -25.62 35.03 -4.11
C LYS A 622 -24.43 34.77 -3.17
N TYR A 623 -23.98 35.82 -2.46
CA TYR A 623 -22.82 35.81 -1.56
C TYR A 623 -21.44 35.65 -2.24
N ALA A 624 -21.34 35.99 -3.53
CA ALA A 624 -20.05 36.04 -4.24
C ALA A 624 -19.07 37.03 -3.60
N ASP A 625 -19.56 38.18 -3.12
CA ASP A 625 -18.78 39.18 -2.40
C ASP A 625 -18.17 38.64 -1.10
N LYS A 626 -18.92 37.81 -0.38
CA LYS A 626 -18.48 37.18 0.86
C LYS A 626 -17.40 36.13 0.63
N SER A 627 -17.57 35.28 -0.38
CA SER A 627 -16.53 34.30 -0.75
C SER A 627 -15.29 34.97 -1.32
N ASP A 628 -15.44 36.02 -2.14
CA ASP A 628 -14.30 36.80 -2.66
C ASP A 628 -13.51 37.47 -1.54
N SER A 629 -14.22 38.08 -0.58
CA SER A 629 -13.59 38.69 0.60
C SER A 629 -12.83 37.67 1.45
N PHE A 630 -13.40 36.48 1.65
CA PHE A 630 -12.76 35.38 2.36
C PHE A 630 -11.46 34.93 1.66
N VAL A 631 -11.54 34.67 0.35
CA VAL A 631 -10.41 34.20 -0.45
C VAL A 631 -9.29 35.25 -0.49
N LEU A 632 -9.65 36.53 -0.61
CA LEU A 632 -8.68 37.62 -0.57
C LEU A 632 -8.01 37.75 0.80
N SER A 633 -8.80 37.81 1.87
CA SER A 633 -8.32 38.14 3.21
C SER A 633 -7.57 36.98 3.87
N HIS A 634 -7.98 35.74 3.61
CA HIS A 634 -7.49 34.56 4.33
C HIS A 634 -6.69 33.59 3.48
N LEU A 635 -6.97 33.51 2.17
CA LEU A 635 -6.22 32.60 1.28
C LEU A 635 -5.15 33.34 0.45
N GLY A 636 -5.12 34.68 0.50
CA GLY A 636 -4.14 35.48 -0.22
C GLY A 636 -4.36 35.52 -1.73
N ILE A 637 -5.59 35.33 -2.19
CA ILE A 637 -5.92 35.26 -3.61
C ILE A 637 -6.98 36.32 -3.96
N ARG A 638 -6.70 37.18 -4.94
CA ARG A 638 -7.70 38.06 -5.54
C ARG A 638 -8.40 37.34 -6.70
N LEU A 639 -9.72 37.22 -6.60
CA LEU A 639 -10.55 36.68 -7.68
C LEU A 639 -10.99 37.77 -8.65
N ILE A 640 -10.86 37.48 -9.94
CA ILE A 640 -11.25 38.36 -11.03
C ILE A 640 -12.43 37.69 -11.75
N ARG A 641 -13.65 38.11 -11.37
CA ARG A 641 -14.89 37.62 -11.98
C ARG A 641 -15.11 38.33 -13.32
N PRO A 642 -15.37 37.58 -14.41
CA PRO A 642 -15.63 38.19 -15.70
C PRO A 642 -17.03 38.85 -15.73
N SER A 643 -17.20 39.88 -16.55
CA SER A 643 -18.51 40.50 -16.77
C SER A 643 -19.47 39.57 -17.52
N GLY A 644 -20.77 39.63 -17.21
CA GLY A 644 -21.81 38.88 -17.92
C GLY A 644 -21.92 37.41 -17.48
N ARG A 645 -22.29 36.51 -18.41
CA ARG A 645 -22.51 35.07 -18.14
C ARG A 645 -21.25 34.21 -18.30
N CYS A 646 -20.06 34.80 -18.31
CA CYS A 646 -18.81 34.06 -18.44
C CYS A 646 -18.47 33.31 -17.14
N LEU A 647 -18.16 32.02 -17.23
CA LEU A 647 -17.82 31.17 -16.07
C LEU A 647 -16.30 30.94 -15.94
N ARG A 648 -15.46 31.66 -16.70
CA ARG A 648 -14.01 31.55 -16.62
C ARG A 648 -13.45 32.57 -15.63
N TYR A 649 -13.22 32.14 -14.40
CA TYR A 649 -12.64 33.00 -13.37
C TYR A 649 -11.13 33.05 -13.53
N LYS A 650 -10.55 34.23 -13.30
CA LYS A 650 -9.10 34.39 -13.15
C LYS A 650 -8.79 34.66 -11.68
N SER A 651 -7.58 34.32 -11.26
CA SER A 651 -7.08 34.57 -9.91
C SER A 651 -5.68 35.17 -9.97
N GLU A 652 -5.36 35.99 -8.97
CA GLU A 652 -4.05 36.58 -8.74
C GLU A 652 -3.66 36.29 -7.29
N VAL A 653 -2.49 35.67 -7.06
CA VAL A 653 -1.96 35.51 -5.70
C VAL A 653 -1.40 36.85 -5.24
N VAL A 654 -1.99 37.41 -4.19
CA VAL A 654 -1.61 38.72 -3.63
C VAL A 654 -0.87 38.61 -2.30
N ASP A 655 -0.91 37.43 -1.65
CA ASP A 655 -0.20 37.11 -0.42
C ASP A 655 0.29 35.65 -0.49
N GLU A 656 1.56 35.46 -0.88
CA GLU A 656 2.16 34.14 -1.08
C GLU A 656 2.23 33.32 0.20
N GLN A 657 2.36 33.95 1.37
CA GLN A 657 2.47 33.23 2.63
C GLN A 657 1.15 32.53 2.97
N LYS A 658 0.02 33.24 2.82
CA LYS A 658 -1.31 32.66 3.00
C LYS A 658 -1.62 31.60 1.95
N PHE A 659 -1.24 31.86 0.71
CA PHE A 659 -1.41 30.90 -0.38
C PHE A 659 -0.68 29.58 -0.10
N ASN A 660 0.62 29.68 0.19
CA ASN A 660 1.48 28.51 0.44
C ASN A 660 1.07 27.75 1.70
N HIS A 661 0.45 28.41 2.69
CA HIS A 661 -0.05 27.74 3.89
C HIS A 661 -1.13 26.69 3.58
N TYR A 662 -2.04 26.99 2.64
CA TYR A 662 -3.14 26.07 2.29
C TYR A 662 -2.85 25.22 1.05
N PHE A 663 -2.16 25.79 0.06
CA PHE A 663 -1.98 25.17 -1.24
C PHE A 663 -0.53 24.78 -1.53
N GLY A 664 0.43 25.10 -0.65
CA GLY A 664 1.85 24.90 -0.94
C GLY A 664 2.26 25.60 -2.23
N THR A 665 3.13 24.99 -3.02
CA THR A 665 3.56 25.57 -4.30
C THR A 665 2.54 25.32 -5.44
N HIS A 666 1.41 24.68 -5.17
CA HIS A 666 0.47 24.17 -6.18
C HIS A 666 -0.29 25.28 -6.93
N THR A 667 -0.78 24.99 -8.15
CA THR A 667 -1.61 25.94 -8.89
C THR A 667 -3.07 25.83 -8.42
N VAL A 668 -3.82 26.93 -8.42
CA VAL A 668 -5.24 26.92 -8.03
C VAL A 668 -6.11 27.44 -9.16
N VAL A 669 -7.15 26.67 -9.51
CA VAL A 669 -8.20 27.04 -10.47
C VAL A 669 -9.53 27.10 -9.74
N PHE A 670 -10.23 28.23 -9.86
CA PHE A 670 -11.55 28.40 -9.24
C PHE A 670 -12.66 27.96 -10.19
N VAL A 671 -13.54 27.11 -9.69
CA VAL A 671 -14.68 26.55 -10.42
C VAL A 671 -15.95 27.21 -9.89
N PRO A 672 -16.56 28.17 -10.63
CA PRO A 672 -17.77 28.83 -10.17
C PRO A 672 -18.96 27.87 -10.21
N MET A 673 -19.62 27.68 -9.07
CA MET A 673 -20.74 26.77 -8.92
C MET A 673 -21.77 27.29 -7.91
N LYS A 674 -22.97 26.69 -7.92
CA LYS A 674 -23.96 27.01 -6.89
C LYS A 674 -23.51 26.33 -5.60
N PRO A 675 -23.66 26.99 -4.43
CA PRO A 675 -23.21 26.43 -3.18
C PRO A 675 -23.68 24.98 -2.96
N LYS A 676 -24.97 24.70 -3.20
CA LYS A 676 -25.59 23.39 -3.05
C LYS A 676 -25.03 22.26 -3.93
N ASP A 677 -24.33 22.60 -5.02
CA ASP A 677 -23.73 21.61 -5.92
C ASP A 677 -22.31 21.22 -5.45
N MET A 678 -21.70 22.01 -4.55
CA MET A 678 -20.32 21.81 -4.09
C MET A 678 -20.11 20.51 -3.30
N PRO A 679 -20.98 20.12 -2.35
CA PRO A 679 -20.76 18.87 -1.59
C PRO A 679 -20.72 17.65 -2.50
N HIS A 680 -21.63 17.57 -3.46
CA HIS A 680 -21.63 16.49 -4.45
C HIS A 680 -20.41 16.56 -5.38
N ALA A 681 -20.01 17.76 -5.82
CA ALA A 681 -18.82 17.93 -6.64
C ALA A 681 -17.52 17.52 -5.90
N MET A 682 -17.47 17.67 -4.56
CA MET A 682 -16.36 17.18 -3.74
C MET A 682 -16.37 15.65 -3.65
N GLU A 683 -17.53 15.07 -3.37
CA GLU A 683 -17.75 13.62 -3.31
C GLU A 683 -17.35 12.92 -4.63
N GLU A 684 -17.70 13.53 -5.77
CA GLU A 684 -17.34 13.02 -7.10
C GLU A 684 -15.88 13.33 -7.51
N GLY A 685 -15.11 14.03 -6.68
CA GLY A 685 -13.73 14.43 -6.99
C GLY A 685 -13.62 15.42 -8.15
N MET A 686 -14.69 16.16 -8.45
CA MET A 686 -14.70 17.24 -9.46
C MET A 686 -14.00 18.50 -8.97
N ILE A 687 -14.03 18.74 -7.66
CA ILE A 687 -13.28 19.81 -6.99
C ILE A 687 -12.50 19.25 -5.81
N ASP A 688 -11.37 19.90 -5.53
CA ASP A 688 -10.43 19.48 -4.49
C ASP A 688 -10.68 20.20 -3.16
N PHE A 689 -11.11 21.45 -3.26
CA PHE A 689 -11.52 22.27 -2.14
C PHE A 689 -12.81 23.00 -2.49
N THR A 690 -13.48 23.56 -1.49
CA THR A 690 -14.54 24.52 -1.71
C THR A 690 -14.49 25.66 -0.71
N VAL A 691 -14.89 26.85 -1.16
CA VAL A 691 -15.14 28.01 -0.31
C VAL A 691 -16.64 28.23 -0.26
N SER A 692 -17.23 27.85 0.86
CA SER A 692 -18.69 27.86 1.05
C SER A 692 -19.05 28.13 2.51
N TYR A 693 -20.34 28.27 2.78
CA TYR A 693 -20.84 28.36 4.15
C TYR A 693 -20.95 26.97 4.77
N ASN A 694 -20.76 26.90 6.09
CA ASN A 694 -21.01 25.66 6.85
C ASN A 694 -22.45 25.17 6.73
N SER A 695 -23.42 26.08 6.57
CA SER A 695 -24.79 25.69 6.24
C SER A 695 -24.92 24.92 4.94
N VAL A 696 -23.99 25.04 4.01
CA VAL A 696 -24.04 24.27 2.77
C VAL A 696 -23.34 22.94 2.94
N ILE A 697 -22.15 22.93 3.53
CA ILE A 697 -21.31 21.73 3.61
C ILE A 697 -21.81 20.76 4.68
N ASP A 698 -22.17 21.26 5.86
CA ASP A 698 -22.56 20.42 7.01
C ASP A 698 -23.95 19.77 6.86
N ASN A 699 -24.72 20.15 5.83
CA ASN A 699 -26.01 19.51 5.51
C ASN A 699 -25.86 18.20 4.71
N PHE A 700 -24.64 17.83 4.34
CA PHE A 700 -24.33 16.57 3.65
C PHE A 700 -23.49 15.68 4.57
N PRO A 701 -23.47 14.35 4.33
CA PRO A 701 -22.53 13.47 5.03
C PRO A 701 -21.10 14.04 4.98
N PRO A 702 -20.26 13.81 6.01
CA PRO A 702 -18.90 14.33 6.05
C PRO A 702 -18.12 13.81 4.84
N THR A 703 -18.03 14.66 3.83
CA THR A 703 -17.27 14.47 2.58
C THR A 703 -16.06 15.39 2.54
N SER A 704 -15.87 16.18 3.60
CA SER A 704 -14.86 17.22 3.66
C SER A 704 -14.38 17.51 5.08
N THR A 705 -13.12 17.93 5.17
CA THR A 705 -12.51 18.47 6.40
C THR A 705 -12.47 19.99 6.34
N LEU A 706 -12.97 20.66 7.37
CA LEU A 706 -12.84 22.11 7.51
C LEU A 706 -11.38 22.47 7.84
N LEU A 707 -10.74 23.30 7.00
CA LEU A 707 -9.38 23.77 7.23
C LEU A 707 -9.32 25.12 7.95
N TYR A 708 -10.21 26.03 7.57
CA TYR A 708 -10.27 27.38 8.14
C TYR A 708 -11.64 27.99 7.90
N ALA A 709 -12.18 28.71 8.88
CA ALA A 709 -13.45 29.42 8.73
C ALA A 709 -13.48 30.73 9.52
N ILE A 710 -14.32 31.66 9.07
CA ILE A 710 -14.63 32.90 9.78
C ILE A 710 -16.14 33.05 9.98
N PRO A 711 -16.60 33.55 11.14
CA PRO A 711 -17.97 33.99 11.36
C PRO A 711 -18.42 35.05 10.34
N ASP A 712 -19.66 34.94 9.84
CA ASP A 712 -20.31 36.01 9.06
C ASP A 712 -21.30 36.77 9.96
N PRO A 713 -21.02 38.06 10.29
CA PRO A 713 -21.85 38.83 11.19
C PRO A 713 -23.15 39.34 10.54
N ASP A 714 -23.33 39.18 9.22
CA ASP A 714 -24.43 39.83 8.50
C ASP A 714 -25.62 38.90 8.22
N ILE A 715 -25.41 37.59 8.30
CA ILE A 715 -26.42 36.59 7.92
C ILE A 715 -26.78 35.68 9.09
N LYS A 716 -28.03 35.19 9.08
CA LYS A 716 -28.55 34.20 10.02
C LYS A 716 -29.37 33.15 9.30
N LEU A 717 -29.45 31.93 9.83
CA LEU A 717 -30.39 30.90 9.37
C LEU A 717 -31.62 30.95 10.26
N ALA A 718 -32.81 31.04 9.67
CA ALA A 718 -34.05 31.21 10.42
C ALA A 718 -35.17 30.33 9.87
N LEU A 719 -36.12 29.96 10.73
CA LEU A 719 -37.44 29.49 10.35
C LEU A 719 -38.35 30.70 10.10
N ILE A 720 -39.02 30.67 8.97
CA ILE A 720 -39.83 31.74 8.40
C ILE A 720 -41.29 31.30 8.41
N SER A 721 -42.17 32.21 8.80
CA SER A 721 -43.62 32.06 8.74
C SER A 721 -44.23 33.17 7.86
N ARG A 722 -45.53 33.07 7.57
CA ARG A 722 -46.29 34.21 7.06
C ARG A 722 -46.49 35.24 8.16
N ILE A 723 -46.54 36.52 7.82
CA ILE A 723 -46.78 37.61 8.77
C ILE A 723 -48.09 37.35 9.52
N GLY A 724 -48.02 37.33 10.86
CA GLY A 724 -49.17 37.15 11.75
C GLY A 724 -49.64 35.70 11.89
N ALA A 725 -48.93 34.73 11.32
CA ALA A 725 -49.25 33.32 11.51
C ALA A 725 -49.05 32.90 12.97
N LYS A 726 -50.08 32.30 13.58
CA LYS A 726 -49.99 31.73 14.93
C LYS A 726 -49.41 30.33 14.87
N ILE A 727 -48.11 30.21 15.12
CA ILE A 727 -47.40 28.92 15.17
C ILE A 727 -47.35 28.43 16.63
N ASP A 728 -48.14 27.41 16.94
CA ASP A 728 -48.16 26.75 18.24
C ASP A 728 -47.66 25.31 18.10
N VAL A 729 -46.46 25.06 18.61
CA VAL A 729 -45.78 23.75 18.54
C VAL A 729 -46.54 22.68 19.32
N GLN A 730 -47.32 23.05 20.34
CA GLN A 730 -48.10 22.09 21.14
C GLN A 730 -49.30 21.52 20.37
N GLN A 731 -49.67 22.16 19.25
CA GLN A 731 -50.74 21.68 18.37
C GLN A 731 -50.23 20.71 17.30
N TRP A 732 -48.91 20.49 17.22
CA TRP A 732 -48.33 19.57 16.27
C TRP A 732 -48.53 18.14 16.79
N SER A 733 -49.15 17.29 15.97
CA SER A 733 -49.38 15.89 16.31
C SER A 733 -49.03 14.99 15.13
N LYS A 734 -49.00 13.68 15.37
CA LYS A 734 -48.78 12.68 14.32
C LYS A 734 -49.87 12.73 13.24
N GLU A 735 -51.10 13.02 13.64
CA GLU A 735 -52.28 13.12 12.75
C GLU A 735 -52.28 14.45 11.98
N LYS A 736 -51.63 15.48 12.52
CA LYS A 736 -51.54 16.81 11.91
C LYS A 736 -50.11 17.36 12.05
N PRO A 737 -49.14 16.78 11.31
CA PRO A 737 -47.75 17.18 11.44
C PRO A 737 -47.53 18.57 10.85
N ALA A 738 -46.63 19.34 11.45
CA ALA A 738 -46.15 20.59 10.88
C ALA A 738 -45.37 20.31 9.59
N ARG A 739 -45.84 20.87 8.47
CA ARG A 739 -45.15 20.73 7.18
C ARG A 739 -44.19 21.89 6.98
N ILE A 740 -42.90 21.58 6.88
CA ILE A 740 -41.81 22.55 6.82
C ILE A 740 -41.02 22.33 5.53
N ILE A 741 -40.95 23.35 4.68
CA ILE A 741 -40.12 23.33 3.47
C ILE A 741 -38.69 23.74 3.85
N VAL A 742 -37.68 22.93 3.52
CA VAL A 742 -36.30 23.18 3.97
C VAL A 742 -35.28 23.08 2.85
N GLU A 743 -34.33 24.02 2.82
CA GLU A 743 -33.04 23.90 2.11
C GLU A 743 -31.98 23.23 3.01
N HIS A 744 -32.09 23.38 4.34
CA HIS A 744 -31.09 22.97 5.33
C HIS A 744 -31.64 21.92 6.31
N PRO A 745 -32.03 20.71 5.85
CA PRO A 745 -32.82 19.76 6.64
C PRO A 745 -32.14 19.30 7.93
N ILE A 746 -30.82 19.10 7.94
CA ILE A 746 -30.08 18.64 9.13
C ILE A 746 -30.11 19.73 10.20
N MET A 747 -29.82 20.98 9.82
CA MET A 747 -29.81 22.11 10.76
C MET A 747 -31.20 22.41 11.34
N VAL A 748 -32.25 22.30 10.52
CA VAL A 748 -33.63 22.47 11.00
C VAL A 748 -34.01 21.34 11.96
N LYS A 749 -33.70 20.08 11.60
CA LYS A 749 -33.95 18.92 12.44
C LYS A 749 -33.26 19.03 13.79
N ASP A 750 -31.98 19.37 13.81
CA ASP A 750 -31.21 19.55 15.04
C ASP A 750 -31.77 20.66 15.92
N TYR A 751 -32.26 21.74 15.31
CA TYR A 751 -32.88 22.84 16.04
C TYR A 751 -34.21 22.43 16.69
N LEU A 752 -35.10 21.76 15.95
CA LEU A 752 -36.37 21.28 16.48
C LEU A 752 -36.16 20.24 17.59
N ASN A 753 -35.18 19.35 17.44
CA ASN A 753 -34.78 18.39 18.47
C ASN A 753 -34.30 19.10 19.75
N LYS A 754 -33.52 20.18 19.63
CA LYS A 754 -33.09 21.00 20.78
C LYS A 754 -34.24 21.69 21.50
N LEU A 755 -35.34 21.95 20.81
CA LEU A 755 -36.58 22.45 21.40
C LEU A 755 -37.45 21.35 22.04
N GLY A 756 -37.02 20.08 22.00
CA GLY A 756 -37.77 18.95 22.51
C GLY A 756 -38.94 18.53 21.61
N ILE A 757 -38.91 18.88 20.32
CA ILE A 757 -39.97 18.56 19.37
C ILE A 757 -39.68 17.20 18.72
N SER A 758 -40.60 16.25 18.86
CA SER A 758 -40.47 14.91 18.27
C SER A 758 -40.54 14.94 16.73
N GLU A 759 -39.73 14.13 16.06
CA GLU A 759 -39.77 13.95 14.60
C GLU A 759 -41.12 13.41 14.09
N GLU A 760 -41.93 12.80 14.95
CA GLU A 760 -43.26 12.30 14.57
C GLU A 760 -44.30 13.41 14.35
N VAL A 761 -44.04 14.62 14.84
CA VAL A 761 -45.02 15.73 14.78
C VAL A 761 -44.69 16.79 13.71
N TYR A 762 -43.66 16.56 12.90
CA TYR A 762 -43.35 17.42 11.76
C TYR A 762 -42.84 16.63 10.55
N SER A 763 -42.92 17.21 9.36
CA SER A 763 -42.36 16.66 8.13
C SER A 763 -41.50 17.69 7.44
N LEU A 764 -40.24 17.35 7.17
CA LEU A 764 -39.32 18.18 6.40
C LEU A 764 -39.40 17.80 4.92
N GLN A 765 -39.80 18.75 4.07
CA GLN A 765 -39.77 18.59 2.63
C GLN A 765 -38.57 19.34 2.07
N HIS A 766 -37.52 18.59 1.72
CA HIS A 766 -36.30 19.15 1.14
C HIS A 766 -36.59 19.71 -0.26
N VAL A 767 -36.12 20.92 -0.55
CA VAL A 767 -36.26 21.59 -1.85
C VAL A 767 -34.93 22.11 -2.35
N SER A 768 -34.76 22.10 -3.68
CA SER A 768 -33.55 22.56 -4.34
C SER A 768 -33.71 23.99 -4.90
N GLY A 769 -34.02 24.95 -4.02
CA GLY A 769 -34.20 26.37 -4.34
C GLY A 769 -34.95 27.09 -3.22
N SER A 770 -35.15 28.41 -3.38
CA SER A 770 -35.70 29.28 -2.32
C SER A 770 -36.94 28.67 -1.67
N SER A 771 -36.77 28.14 -0.46
CA SER A 771 -37.83 27.51 0.31
C SER A 771 -38.92 28.53 0.69
N GLU A 772 -38.55 29.82 0.77
CA GLU A 772 -39.47 30.94 0.95
C GLU A 772 -40.48 31.05 -0.20
N SER A 773 -40.08 30.74 -1.44
CA SER A 773 -40.98 30.80 -2.60
C SER A 773 -42.14 29.81 -2.50
N TYR A 774 -41.92 28.64 -1.91
CA TYR A 774 -42.97 27.64 -1.69
C TYR A 774 -43.96 28.12 -0.63
N LEU A 775 -43.48 28.75 0.45
CA LEU A 775 -44.33 29.27 1.51
C LEU A 775 -45.14 30.49 1.05
N ALA A 776 -44.51 31.41 0.31
CA ALA A 776 -45.16 32.61 -0.22
C ALA A 776 -46.28 32.30 -1.21
N ASN A 777 -46.13 31.23 -2.00
CA ASN A 777 -47.10 30.85 -3.05
C ASN A 777 -48.07 29.73 -2.65
N ASP A 778 -47.97 29.20 -1.43
CA ASP A 778 -48.89 28.18 -0.93
C ASP A 778 -50.23 28.79 -0.50
N ASN A 779 -51.13 28.97 -1.48
CA ASN A 779 -52.48 29.50 -1.28
C ASN A 779 -53.40 28.59 -0.46
N LYS A 780 -53.04 27.31 -0.30
CA LYS A 780 -53.85 26.33 0.43
C LYS A 780 -53.50 26.24 1.91
N GLY A 781 -52.46 26.95 2.37
CA GLY A 781 -51.95 26.84 3.73
C GLY A 781 -51.44 25.44 4.07
N GLY A 782 -51.01 24.68 3.07
CA GLY A 782 -50.46 23.34 3.25
C GLY A 782 -49.07 23.34 3.89
N GLN A 783 -48.33 24.44 3.82
CA GLN A 783 -47.01 24.63 4.38
C GLN A 783 -47.07 25.63 5.53
N LEU A 784 -46.52 25.22 6.68
CA LEU A 784 -46.58 25.99 7.91
C LEU A 784 -45.36 26.92 8.05
N LEU A 785 -44.17 26.40 7.74
CA LEU A 785 -42.90 27.07 7.89
C LEU A 785 -41.99 26.78 6.68
N CYS A 786 -41.00 27.62 6.48
CA CYS A 786 -39.82 27.27 5.70
C CYS A 786 -38.53 27.71 6.43
N ASP A 787 -37.36 27.25 6.02
CA ASP A 787 -36.09 27.88 6.44
C ASP A 787 -35.68 29.00 5.47
N ALA A 788 -34.72 29.84 5.86
CA ALA A 788 -34.09 30.81 4.98
C ALA A 788 -32.79 31.33 5.57
N VAL A 789 -31.79 31.60 4.71
CA VAL A 789 -30.65 32.44 5.08
C VAL A 789 -31.04 33.91 4.91
N VAL A 790 -31.14 34.63 6.03
CA VAL A 790 -31.64 36.00 6.12
C VAL A 790 -30.48 36.97 6.38
N SER A 791 -30.31 37.95 5.49
CA SER A 791 -29.38 39.07 5.70
C SER A 791 -30.11 40.32 6.24
N SER A 792 -30.88 40.99 5.38
CA SER A 792 -31.65 42.19 5.72
C SER A 792 -33.11 41.93 6.07
N GLY A 793 -33.64 40.76 5.70
CA GLY A 793 -35.08 40.44 5.85
C GLY A 793 -36.00 41.10 4.81
N ARG A 794 -35.47 41.96 3.93
CA ARG A 794 -36.28 42.71 2.94
C ARG A 794 -37.13 41.79 2.05
N THR A 795 -36.53 40.72 1.52
CA THR A 795 -37.24 39.73 0.68
C THR A 795 -38.38 39.06 1.44
N LEU A 796 -38.24 38.81 2.74
CA LEU A 796 -39.32 38.23 3.54
C LEU A 796 -40.49 39.20 3.63
N VAL A 797 -40.22 40.45 4.01
CA VAL A 797 -41.24 41.49 4.15
C VAL A 797 -41.98 41.74 2.83
N GLU A 798 -41.25 41.85 1.71
CA GLU A 798 -41.84 42.06 0.37
C GLU A 798 -42.75 40.90 -0.08
N ASN A 799 -42.59 39.71 0.50
CA ASN A 799 -43.39 38.52 0.19
C ASN A 799 -44.39 38.14 1.31
N GLY A 800 -44.63 39.04 2.28
CA GLY A 800 -45.58 38.78 3.36
C GLY A 800 -45.11 37.71 4.36
N LEU A 801 -43.80 37.55 4.50
CA LEU A 801 -43.14 36.59 5.40
C LEU A 801 -42.39 37.30 6.53
N GLU A 802 -42.20 36.59 7.65
CA GLU A 802 -41.44 37.06 8.81
C GLU A 802 -40.58 35.95 9.42
N THR A 803 -39.54 36.34 10.16
CA THR A 803 -38.75 35.39 10.95
C THR A 803 -39.54 34.93 12.17
N TRP A 804 -39.85 33.64 12.24
CA TRP A 804 -40.49 33.02 13.42
C TRP A 804 -39.47 32.66 14.50
N ARG A 805 -38.38 31.98 14.10
CA ARG A 805 -37.32 31.51 14.99
C ARG A 805 -35.96 31.59 14.31
N ILE A 806 -34.92 31.89 15.08
CA ILE A 806 -33.53 31.87 14.61
C ILE A 806 -32.95 30.50 14.91
N ILE A 807 -32.45 29.82 13.88
CA ILE A 807 -31.79 28.50 13.98
C ILE A 807 -30.30 28.68 14.27
N LYS A 808 -29.66 29.60 13.53
CA LYS A 808 -28.27 30.04 13.71
C LYS A 808 -28.26 31.56 13.63
N ASP A 809 -27.77 32.23 14.67
CA ASP A 809 -27.75 33.69 14.70
C ASP A 809 -26.57 34.25 13.88
N LYS A 810 -26.51 35.58 13.80
CA LYS A 810 -25.38 36.30 13.20
C LYS A 810 -24.07 35.91 13.88
N GLY A 811 -23.09 35.49 13.07
CA GLY A 811 -21.81 34.96 13.54
C GLY A 811 -21.78 33.44 13.75
N ASP A 812 -22.92 32.75 13.80
CA ASP A 812 -22.94 31.28 13.89
C ASP A 812 -22.76 30.60 12.53
N LEU A 813 -23.10 31.31 11.45
CA LEU A 813 -22.80 30.89 10.09
C LEU A 813 -21.38 31.31 9.75
N THR A 814 -20.60 30.37 9.22
CA THR A 814 -19.20 30.62 8.89
C THR A 814 -18.95 30.41 7.41
N VAL A 815 -18.14 31.28 6.79
CA VAL A 815 -17.53 31.02 5.48
C VAL A 815 -16.22 30.30 5.74
N GLY A 816 -16.01 29.16 5.09
CA GLY A 816 -14.82 28.35 5.30
C GLY A 816 -14.21 27.78 4.03
N LEU A 817 -12.94 27.40 4.14
CA LEU A 817 -12.24 26.54 3.20
C LEU A 817 -12.38 25.10 3.68
N TYR A 818 -12.99 24.27 2.85
CA TYR A 818 -13.17 22.85 3.08
C TYR A 818 -12.34 22.07 2.08
N LYS A 819 -11.65 21.03 2.55
CA LYS A 819 -10.86 20.11 1.72
C LYS A 819 -11.63 18.81 1.54
N SER A 820 -11.69 18.29 0.32
CA SER A 820 -12.29 16.99 0.06
C SER A 820 -11.55 15.88 0.78
N GLU A 821 -12.27 14.92 1.38
CA GLU A 821 -11.66 13.73 1.98
C GLU A 821 -11.12 12.76 0.93
N SER A 822 -11.54 12.88 -0.33
CA SER A 822 -11.02 12.09 -1.46
C SER A 822 -9.60 12.46 -1.92
N ILE A 823 -8.90 13.34 -1.17
CA ILE A 823 -7.58 13.94 -1.49
C ILE A 823 -6.64 13.86 -0.31
#